data_AF-A0A316JRL6-F1
#
_entry.id   AF-A0A316JRL6-F1
#
_cell.length_a   1.000
_cell.length_b   1.000
_cell.length_c   1.000
_cell.angle_alpha   90.00
_cell.angle_beta   90.00
_cell.angle_gamma   90.00
#
_symmetry.space_group_name_H-M   'P 1'
#
loop_
_entity.id
_entity.type
_entity.pdbx_description
1 polymer ?
#
loop_
_entity_poly.entity_id
_entity_poly.type
_entity_poly.pdbx_seq_one_letter_code
_entity_poly.pdbx_strand_id
1 'polypeptide(L)'
;MPLSSNAQNPSIARQWNNLILEAIRNDFARPTVHARNLYHHSIICYDGWAAYDPSRSRFFLGQTHYGYTCAFDTIIIPGNVQQARIETISYASYRFLENRYSGSPDFAATMALANQLMNSFGLDPTYISTDYVNEGAPALGNYLAEQIQLYGLTDGSNEANEFENQFYQQLNPPLEMSTAGNPDIQDPNHWQPLSLDILIDQSGNLITETQPHLSPEWGEVYPFALDTNDRSTLSRDGMTFKVYFDTMQPAILNVADSSDWDSFYKWNHSLVSVWQSHLDPNDGVMWDISPASIGNNLWYPDPNDSTAYPLFYDLVNGGDPGVGHAINPVTGMPYTPQIVPRADYARVLAEFWADGIDSETPPGHWFEIYHYVTDQPTFVRQWKGVGPVLDPLEYDVKAQLTLGGTVHDAAIAAWSLKGYYDYLRPVSAIRYMADQGQSSDTNELSYHPNGIPLMPGFIEVVQVGDTLAGQWNEHVGKIKLFTWKGHAYINDPLVDIAGVGWILAEEWWPYQRPTFVTPPFAGFVSGHSTFSRAAAHTMEFMTGSAYFPGGMGEFIAPLNEFLQFEEGPSDTIRLQWATYMDASDQCSLSRIWGGIHPPIDDIPGRMIGDVIGPQASLLADSIFSINEAALTFATTTDSLITQVDMGGTFNLNFGFSVPMDTSIVPNLTLFTGTLSTAVAQNYYYWIDSTELVIVMDALTSSIEIWDADIKLNNLMTGTAISLQEYTFKNLFLVDTRSPLVSSYQSNHMVLNDASTAQALSISLIFDEPCDTSIAPTIQFSGTNYLNPTLTLQGGNSMWQNDTTYVALFDIVDFNETVDLITMSVLTGTDKQGNPMDSVGLAATFEIDTENPTIISAISTETLISQADLASPQFNVDVTFSEKMDTTLIPLMTFMDQGVPYTSLTQNTTQTIWLDEFTARAEFFVFTNTNDLIPLDLEVSNVTDDKSNLLADSLATNVLWSDMKSPEVISRVANKPIISDSVVGSMEYYVDVTFSEAMDTMIVPFVSLNAAVSIASEVQYNVPASAYLDSFTYRAYFQVIDLGTEVDPVNITVDFGQDFAGNGQIQDDFQNFTTLDTKNPSVISLTANDYILDAWGQNFDVLAIYDEPMRTDYYPELSFSPMVPIPLPKVDSAWLNSTSYELYYELLGVPIQTTIFDVTLTNGVDMAGNLQNPLNSSSFFQLDPLLGIEHLENGQAIIYPTVIGNGESLTILNLPEEQSEYEFNIVNTLGQVVDQITFYKDGSKWVSTPMNLATGMYYLNSEQVQFKIMVK
;
A
#
# COMPACT_ATOMS: atom_id res chain seq x y z
N MET A 1 12.56 15.15 11.25
CA MET A 1 13.74 14.61 12.00
C MET A 1 13.97 13.14 11.65
N PRO A 2 15.21 12.61 11.60
CA PRO A 2 15.45 11.20 11.29
C PRO A 2 14.98 10.29 12.44
N LEU A 3 14.13 9.32 12.13
CA LEU A 3 13.57 8.35 13.07
C LEU A 3 14.70 7.51 13.71
N SER A 4 14.92 7.66 15.01
CA SER A 4 15.84 6.81 15.77
C SER A 4 15.22 5.44 16.00
N SER A 5 16.03 4.38 15.88
CA SER A 5 15.61 2.97 15.92
C SER A 5 15.25 2.44 17.33
N ASN A 6 14.81 3.30 18.25
CA ASN A 6 14.46 2.97 19.64
C ASN A 6 13.21 3.75 20.15
N ALA A 7 12.35 4.25 19.26
CA ALA A 7 11.15 4.98 19.66
C ALA A 7 10.15 4.08 20.43
N GLN A 8 9.53 4.62 21.49
CA GLN A 8 8.38 3.99 22.13
C GLN A 8 7.23 3.87 21.12
N ASN A 9 6.46 2.78 21.14
CA ASN A 9 5.33 2.62 20.21
C ASN A 9 4.32 3.78 20.35
N PRO A 10 3.99 4.52 19.27
CA PRO A 10 3.10 5.67 19.34
C PRO A 10 1.65 5.23 19.60
N SER A 11 0.94 5.95 20.48
CA SER A 11 -0.49 5.73 20.72
C SER A 11 -1.32 6.06 19.47
N ILE A 12 -2.59 5.65 19.45
CA ILE A 12 -3.49 5.97 18.33
C ILE A 12 -3.69 7.49 18.17
N ALA A 13 -3.78 8.24 19.28
CA ALA A 13 -3.88 9.70 19.26
C ALA A 13 -2.61 10.34 18.67
N ARG A 14 -1.42 9.80 18.97
CA ARG A 14 -0.17 10.23 18.37
C ARG A 14 -0.10 9.93 16.87
N GLN A 15 -0.53 8.75 16.44
CA GLN A 15 -0.52 8.38 15.02
C GLN A 15 -1.43 9.29 14.18
N TRP A 16 -2.63 9.60 14.67
CA TRP A 16 -3.51 10.56 14.00
C TRP A 16 -3.00 11.99 14.07
N ASN A 17 -2.38 12.42 15.17
CA ASN A 17 -1.79 13.76 15.25
C ASN A 17 -0.62 13.94 14.28
N ASN A 18 0.25 12.93 14.09
CA ASN A 18 1.26 12.96 13.02
C ASN A 18 0.63 13.19 11.64
N LEU A 19 -0.53 12.60 11.39
CA LEU A 19 -1.25 12.79 10.13
C LEU A 19 -1.94 14.16 10.05
N ILE A 20 -2.40 14.74 11.17
CA ILE A 20 -2.84 16.14 11.20
C ILE A 20 -1.67 17.07 10.86
N LEU A 21 -0.48 16.86 11.42
CA LEU A 21 0.71 17.65 11.10
C LEU A 21 1.06 17.54 9.62
N GLU A 22 0.98 16.33 9.06
CA GLU A 22 1.15 16.13 7.62
C GLU A 22 0.06 16.83 6.78
N ALA A 23 -1.19 16.81 7.24
CA ALA A 23 -2.27 17.55 6.58
C ALA A 23 -2.04 19.07 6.60
N ILE A 24 -1.39 19.59 7.64
CA ILE A 24 -0.98 21.01 7.71
C ILE A 24 0.11 21.32 6.69
N ARG A 25 1.11 20.44 6.52
CA ARG A 25 2.16 20.58 5.49
C ARG A 25 1.58 20.58 4.08
N ASN A 26 0.55 19.76 3.87
CA ASN A 26 -0.18 19.61 2.60
C ASN A 26 -1.24 20.70 2.34
N ASP A 27 -1.30 21.75 3.19
CA ASP A 27 -2.30 22.81 3.14
C ASP A 27 -1.65 24.21 3.07
N PHE A 28 -2.45 25.24 2.81
CA PHE A 28 -1.98 26.62 2.83
C PHE A 28 -1.44 27.03 4.21
N ALA A 29 -0.48 27.94 4.23
CA ALA A 29 0.14 28.47 5.44
C ALA A 29 -0.83 29.36 6.26
N ARG A 30 -1.64 28.74 7.13
CA ARG A 30 -2.73 29.41 7.89
C ARG A 30 -2.58 29.17 9.40
N PRO A 31 -1.59 29.78 10.07
CA PRO A 31 -1.24 29.46 11.46
C PRO A 31 -2.40 29.57 12.46
N THR A 32 -3.33 30.51 12.27
CA THR A 32 -4.52 30.62 13.13
C THR A 32 -5.50 29.47 12.95
N VAL A 33 -5.72 29.06 11.69
CA VAL A 33 -6.61 27.94 11.34
C VAL A 33 -5.99 26.63 11.83
N HIS A 34 -4.67 26.46 11.66
CA HIS A 34 -3.96 25.25 12.06
C HIS A 34 -3.86 25.10 13.57
N ALA A 35 -3.62 26.18 14.33
CA ALA A 35 -3.69 26.15 15.80
C ALA A 35 -5.08 25.70 16.30
N ARG A 36 -6.14 26.24 15.68
CA ARG A 36 -7.52 25.85 15.97
C ARG A 36 -7.82 24.40 15.60
N ASN A 37 -7.33 23.92 14.46
CA ASN A 37 -7.54 22.54 14.03
C ASN A 37 -6.82 21.54 14.96
N LEU A 38 -5.59 21.85 15.39
CA LEU A 38 -4.87 21.05 16.39
C LEU A 38 -5.64 20.98 17.71
N TYR A 39 -6.22 22.09 18.18
CA TYR A 39 -7.07 22.13 19.36
C TYR A 39 -8.35 21.29 19.18
N HIS A 40 -9.12 21.49 18.11
CA HIS A 40 -10.35 20.75 17.86
C HIS A 40 -10.12 19.24 17.68
N HIS A 41 -9.03 18.84 17.02
CA HIS A 41 -8.62 17.44 16.94
C HIS A 41 -8.28 16.86 18.32
N SER A 42 -7.59 17.64 19.15
CA SER A 42 -7.24 17.22 20.51
C SER A 42 -8.48 17.04 21.40
N ILE A 43 -9.53 17.87 21.22
CA ILE A 43 -10.82 17.71 21.90
C ILE A 43 -11.42 16.35 21.59
N ILE A 44 -11.60 16.01 20.31
CA ILE A 44 -12.27 14.77 19.91
C ILE A 44 -11.44 13.53 20.31
N CYS A 45 -10.12 13.63 20.34
CA CYS A 45 -9.26 12.55 20.84
C CYS A 45 -9.41 12.35 22.35
N TYR A 46 -9.37 13.44 23.13
CA TYR A 46 -9.56 13.38 24.58
C TYR A 46 -10.93 12.84 24.96
N ASP A 47 -11.99 13.34 24.34
CA ASP A 47 -13.35 12.89 24.64
C ASP A 47 -13.64 11.49 24.12
N GLY A 48 -13.08 11.10 22.98
CA GLY A 48 -13.14 9.72 22.49
C GLY A 48 -12.46 8.74 23.45
N TRP A 49 -11.39 9.16 24.14
CA TRP A 49 -10.76 8.37 25.21
C TRP A 49 -11.58 8.36 26.50
N ALA A 50 -12.07 9.52 26.93
CA ALA A 50 -12.80 9.72 28.19
C ALA A 50 -14.22 9.11 28.17
N ALA A 51 -14.86 9.00 27.01
CA ALA A 51 -16.22 8.46 26.87
C ALA A 51 -16.39 7.03 27.44
N TYR A 52 -15.30 6.26 27.51
CA TYR A 52 -15.28 4.88 28.02
C TYR A 52 -14.85 4.75 29.47
N ASP A 53 -14.53 5.86 30.15
CA ASP A 53 -14.22 5.89 31.57
C ASP A 53 -15.18 6.88 32.25
N PRO A 54 -16.33 6.40 32.78
CA PRO A 54 -17.34 7.25 33.39
C PRO A 54 -16.86 8.07 34.58
N SER A 55 -15.69 7.73 35.12
CA SER A 55 -15.06 8.48 36.19
C SER A 55 -14.32 9.73 35.69
N ARG A 56 -14.06 9.84 34.39
CA ARG A 56 -13.38 11.00 33.80
C ARG A 56 -14.38 12.04 33.34
N SER A 57 -14.04 13.30 33.59
CA SER A 57 -14.75 14.40 32.96
C SER A 57 -14.40 14.48 31.46
N ARG A 58 -15.43 14.78 30.66
CA ARG A 58 -15.33 15.06 29.22
C ARG A 58 -15.29 16.56 29.04
N PHE A 59 -14.51 17.02 28.07
CA PHE A 59 -14.38 18.44 27.79
C PHE A 59 -15.56 18.95 26.96
N PHE A 60 -15.88 18.34 25.82
CA PHE A 60 -16.88 18.81 24.86
C PHE A 60 -18.12 17.90 24.81
N LEU A 61 -17.93 16.58 24.78
CA LEU A 61 -18.97 15.56 24.71
C LEU A 61 -19.85 15.56 25.97
N GLY A 62 -21.14 15.82 25.79
CA GLY A 62 -22.10 15.99 26.89
C GLY A 62 -22.06 17.36 27.56
N GLN A 63 -21.27 18.31 27.04
CA GLN A 63 -21.07 19.64 27.63
C GLN A 63 -21.65 20.75 26.74
N THR A 64 -21.83 21.93 27.35
CA THR A 64 -22.24 23.15 26.65
C THR A 64 -21.09 24.15 26.64
N HIS A 65 -20.64 24.53 25.44
CA HIS A 65 -19.57 25.51 25.21
C HIS A 65 -20.09 26.67 24.39
N TYR A 66 -19.98 27.89 24.92
CA TYR A 66 -20.38 29.13 24.24
C TYR A 66 -21.79 29.07 23.58
N GLY A 67 -22.73 28.35 24.22
CA GLY A 67 -24.10 28.17 23.75
C GLY A 67 -24.33 26.99 22.80
N TYR A 68 -23.27 26.33 22.32
CA TYR A 68 -23.35 25.07 21.60
C TYR A 68 -23.37 23.89 22.58
N THR A 69 -24.25 22.91 22.40
CA THR A 69 -24.31 21.71 23.25
C THR A 69 -24.05 20.47 22.41
N CYS A 70 -22.98 19.74 22.74
CA CYS A 70 -22.76 18.40 22.17
C CYS A 70 -23.51 17.40 23.04
N ALA A 71 -24.72 17.01 22.62
CA ALA A 71 -25.54 16.08 23.39
C ALA A 71 -24.85 14.70 23.49
N PHE A 72 -24.93 14.06 24.65
CA PHE A 72 -24.37 12.73 24.82
C PHE A 72 -25.26 11.87 25.71
N ASP A 73 -25.74 10.77 25.13
CA ASP A 73 -26.38 9.69 25.85
C ASP A 73 -25.34 8.67 26.33
N THR A 74 -25.71 7.74 27.20
CA THR A 74 -24.79 6.71 27.68
C THR A 74 -24.33 5.78 26.56
N ILE A 75 -23.02 5.54 26.45
CA ILE A 75 -22.47 4.49 25.57
C ILE A 75 -22.39 3.16 26.31
N ILE A 76 -22.61 2.06 25.59
CA ILE A 76 -22.34 0.71 26.11
C ILE A 76 -20.82 0.54 26.20
N ILE A 77 -20.29 0.36 27.42
CA ILE A 77 -18.86 0.11 27.63
C ILE A 77 -18.56 -1.33 27.17
N PRO A 78 -17.74 -1.54 26.13
CA PRO A 78 -17.46 -2.87 25.62
C PRO A 78 -16.42 -3.60 26.48
N GLY A 79 -16.40 -4.93 26.40
CA GLY A 79 -15.43 -5.76 27.14
C GLY A 79 -13.96 -5.44 26.80
N ASN A 80 -13.68 -4.91 25.61
CA ASN A 80 -12.36 -4.41 25.22
C ASN A 80 -12.39 -2.88 25.00
N VAL A 81 -12.21 -2.13 26.09
CA VAL A 81 -12.18 -0.66 26.08
C VAL A 81 -11.03 -0.09 25.25
N GLN A 82 -9.88 -0.77 25.22
CA GLN A 82 -8.72 -0.28 24.46
C GLN A 82 -9.00 -0.30 22.95
N GLN A 83 -9.60 -1.38 22.45
CA GLN A 83 -10.03 -1.48 21.05
C GLN A 83 -11.09 -0.43 20.71
N ALA A 84 -12.07 -0.22 21.59
CA ALA A 84 -13.10 0.80 21.39
C ALA A 84 -12.52 2.22 21.30
N ARG A 85 -11.54 2.55 22.15
CA ARG A 85 -10.81 3.84 22.08
C ARG A 85 -10.06 3.99 20.76
N ILE A 86 -9.42 2.93 20.27
CA ILE A 86 -8.74 2.93 18.96
C ILE A 86 -9.73 3.20 17.84
N GLU A 87 -10.88 2.51 17.83
CA GLU A 87 -11.93 2.70 16.83
C GLU A 87 -12.49 4.12 16.87
N THR A 88 -12.95 4.59 18.04
CA THR A 88 -13.55 5.93 18.18
C THR A 88 -12.59 7.04 17.76
N ILE A 89 -11.35 7.03 18.25
CA ILE A 89 -10.37 8.06 17.90
C ILE A 89 -10.04 8.01 16.40
N SER A 90 -10.00 6.82 15.80
CA SER A 90 -9.70 6.68 14.37
C SER A 90 -10.82 7.19 13.48
N TYR A 91 -12.07 6.81 13.76
CA TYR A 91 -13.22 7.33 13.02
C TYR A 91 -13.39 8.83 13.23
N ALA A 92 -13.19 9.34 14.46
CA ALA A 92 -13.24 10.77 14.74
C ALA A 92 -12.17 11.54 13.95
N SER A 93 -10.92 11.07 13.99
CA SER A 93 -9.80 11.72 13.31
C SER A 93 -9.91 11.65 11.78
N TYR A 94 -10.35 10.51 11.24
CA TYR A 94 -10.56 10.34 9.80
C TYR A 94 -11.60 11.33 9.28
N ARG A 95 -12.77 11.42 9.93
CA ARG A 95 -13.83 12.37 9.55
C ARG A 95 -13.43 13.81 9.79
N PHE A 96 -12.66 14.08 10.84
CA PHE A 96 -12.12 15.40 11.07
C PHE A 96 -11.22 15.85 9.91
N LEU A 97 -10.27 15.00 9.49
CA LEU A 97 -9.41 15.26 8.33
C LEU A 97 -10.21 15.48 7.05
N GLU A 98 -11.14 14.55 6.77
CA GLU A 98 -12.00 14.59 5.58
C GLU A 98 -12.77 15.90 5.47
N ASN A 99 -13.34 16.39 6.58
CA ASN A 99 -14.09 17.64 6.59
C ASN A 99 -13.17 18.87 6.55
N ARG A 100 -12.19 18.94 7.45
CA ARG A 100 -11.39 20.16 7.70
C ARG A 100 -10.41 20.49 6.59
N TYR A 101 -9.89 19.48 5.91
CA TYR A 101 -8.86 19.64 4.88
C TYR A 101 -9.40 19.41 3.47
N SER A 102 -10.72 19.28 3.29
CA SER A 102 -11.35 19.09 1.98
C SER A 102 -10.99 20.15 0.93
N GLY A 103 -10.71 21.38 1.38
CA GLY A 103 -10.25 22.50 0.54
C GLY A 103 -8.74 22.67 0.44
N SER A 104 -7.93 21.76 1.00
CA SER A 104 -6.46 21.84 0.93
C SER A 104 -5.96 21.45 -0.47
N PRO A 105 -4.85 22.05 -0.96
CA PRO A 105 -4.25 21.73 -2.26
C PRO A 105 -3.95 20.23 -2.44
N ASP A 106 -3.36 19.58 -1.43
CA ASP A 106 -2.95 18.17 -1.48
C ASP A 106 -3.87 17.24 -0.66
N PHE A 107 -5.16 17.57 -0.58
CA PHE A 107 -6.18 16.78 0.12
C PHE A 107 -6.15 15.29 -0.25
N ALA A 108 -5.97 14.96 -1.53
CA ALA A 108 -5.93 13.58 -1.99
C ALA A 108 -4.75 12.78 -1.40
N ALA A 109 -3.58 13.40 -1.24
CA ALA A 109 -2.41 12.78 -0.63
C ALA A 109 -2.65 12.56 0.88
N THR A 110 -3.17 13.56 1.58
CA THR A 110 -3.57 13.47 2.98
C THR A 110 -4.59 12.33 3.21
N MET A 111 -5.62 12.22 2.38
CA MET A 111 -6.61 11.16 2.49
C MET A 111 -6.08 9.78 2.12
N ALA A 112 -5.08 9.68 1.23
CA ALA A 112 -4.42 8.40 0.95
C ALA A 112 -3.72 7.84 2.20
N LEU A 113 -3.02 8.70 2.94
CA LEU A 113 -2.38 8.36 4.22
C LEU A 113 -3.42 8.03 5.31
N ALA A 114 -4.53 8.78 5.39
CA ALA A 114 -5.64 8.49 6.31
C ALA A 114 -6.27 7.11 6.05
N ASN A 115 -6.50 6.77 4.78
CA ASN A 115 -7.01 5.46 4.37
C ASN A 115 -6.02 4.34 4.69
N GLN A 116 -4.72 4.56 4.48
CA GLN A 116 -3.69 3.60 4.85
C GLN A 116 -3.70 3.34 6.37
N LEU A 117 -3.86 4.38 7.19
CA LEU A 117 -3.93 4.25 8.64
C LEU A 117 -5.18 3.47 9.07
N MET A 118 -6.37 3.78 8.53
CA MET A 118 -7.60 3.02 8.77
C MET A 118 -7.45 1.54 8.41
N ASN A 119 -6.90 1.25 7.21
CA ASN A 119 -6.67 -0.11 6.73
C ASN A 119 -5.71 -0.89 7.62
N SER A 120 -4.70 -0.22 8.21
CA SER A 120 -3.73 -0.87 9.11
C SER A 120 -4.36 -1.43 10.39
N PHE A 121 -5.52 -0.89 10.80
CA PHE A 121 -6.32 -1.36 11.93
C PHE A 121 -7.54 -2.19 11.51
N GLY A 122 -7.69 -2.50 10.21
CA GLY A 122 -8.84 -3.23 9.68
C GLY A 122 -10.17 -2.46 9.76
N LEU A 123 -10.11 -1.13 9.83
CA LEU A 123 -11.29 -0.26 9.94
C LEU A 123 -11.79 0.14 8.55
N ASP A 124 -13.11 0.13 8.36
CA ASP A 124 -13.76 0.48 7.09
C ASP A 124 -14.02 2.01 7.00
N PRO A 125 -13.33 2.77 6.13
CA PRO A 125 -13.54 4.20 5.98
C PRO A 125 -14.90 4.56 5.38
N THR A 126 -15.67 3.61 4.84
CA THR A 126 -17.01 3.84 4.29
C THR A 126 -18.10 3.81 5.36
N TYR A 127 -17.78 3.39 6.58
CA TYR A 127 -18.71 3.40 7.71
C TYR A 127 -18.92 4.84 8.25
N ILE A 128 -20.13 5.37 8.06
CA ILE A 128 -20.48 6.78 8.33
C ILE A 128 -21.57 6.98 9.39
N SER A 129 -22.08 5.91 10.01
CA SER A 129 -23.16 6.05 11.01
C SER A 129 -22.70 6.88 12.21
N THR A 130 -23.61 7.65 12.80
CA THR A 130 -23.42 8.41 14.05
C THR A 130 -24.28 7.87 15.19
N ASP A 131 -25.01 6.75 14.99
CA ASP A 131 -25.85 6.12 16.01
C ASP A 131 -25.01 5.30 17.01
N TYR A 132 -24.24 5.99 17.85
CA TYR A 132 -23.34 5.37 18.82
C TYR A 132 -24.05 4.61 19.94
N VAL A 133 -25.34 4.87 20.16
CA VAL A 133 -26.14 4.17 21.16
C VAL A 133 -26.37 2.72 20.75
N ASN A 134 -26.62 2.48 19.45
CA ASN A 134 -26.89 1.15 18.92
C ASN A 134 -25.69 0.51 18.20
N GLU A 135 -24.79 1.31 17.65
CA GLU A 135 -23.69 0.85 16.79
C GLU A 135 -22.29 1.03 17.41
N GLY A 136 -22.19 1.62 18.61
CA GLY A 136 -20.98 1.58 19.43
C GLY A 136 -19.84 2.50 18.97
N ALA A 137 -18.60 2.02 19.08
CA ALA A 137 -17.39 2.83 19.05
C ALA A 137 -17.09 3.54 17.71
N PRO A 138 -17.25 2.89 16.54
CA PRO A 138 -17.10 3.55 15.25
C PRO A 138 -18.07 4.73 15.08
N ALA A 139 -19.33 4.53 15.45
CA ALA A 139 -20.36 5.56 15.35
C ALA A 139 -20.12 6.73 16.32
N LEU A 140 -19.58 6.48 17.52
CA LEU A 140 -19.19 7.55 18.44
C LEU A 140 -18.09 8.43 17.84
N GLY A 141 -17.13 7.82 17.13
CA GLY A 141 -16.08 8.56 16.45
C GLY A 141 -16.62 9.50 15.38
N ASN A 142 -17.47 8.98 14.49
CA ASN A 142 -18.14 9.80 13.48
C ASN A 142 -19.00 10.91 14.10
N TYR A 143 -19.71 10.62 15.20
CA TYR A 143 -20.52 11.61 15.92
C TYR A 143 -19.65 12.75 16.48
N LEU A 144 -18.54 12.44 17.15
CA LEU A 144 -17.61 13.46 17.67
C LEU A 144 -17.10 14.39 16.56
N ALA A 145 -16.72 13.83 15.41
CA ALA A 145 -16.26 14.61 14.26
C ALA A 145 -17.36 15.50 13.67
N GLU A 146 -18.59 14.99 13.55
CA GLU A 146 -19.74 15.80 13.12
C GLU A 146 -19.99 16.96 14.08
N GLN A 147 -20.01 16.69 15.39
CA GLN A 147 -20.32 17.70 16.39
C GLN A 147 -19.24 18.78 16.50
N ILE A 148 -17.96 18.41 16.41
CA ILE A 148 -16.88 19.42 16.41
C ILE A 148 -16.87 20.24 15.11
N GLN A 149 -17.30 19.66 13.99
CA GLN A 149 -17.49 20.40 12.73
C GLN A 149 -18.60 21.44 12.89
N LEU A 150 -19.76 21.04 13.40
CA LEU A 150 -20.90 21.94 13.63
C LEU A 150 -20.58 23.05 14.64
N TYR A 151 -19.88 22.72 15.73
CA TYR A 151 -19.39 23.71 16.69
C TYR A 151 -18.50 24.75 16.00
N GLY A 152 -17.57 24.29 15.15
CA GLY A 152 -16.67 25.15 14.41
C GLY A 152 -17.35 26.17 13.49
N LEU A 153 -18.54 25.87 12.96
CA LEU A 153 -19.32 26.82 12.16
C LEU A 153 -19.92 27.98 12.99
N THR A 154 -19.88 27.88 14.32
CA THR A 154 -20.48 28.86 15.24
C THR A 154 -19.47 29.59 16.11
N ASP A 155 -18.19 29.27 15.99
CA ASP A 155 -17.18 29.67 16.95
C ASP A 155 -16.54 31.05 16.69
N GLY A 156 -17.02 31.78 15.68
CA GLY A 156 -16.50 33.09 15.30
C GLY A 156 -15.37 33.07 14.26
N SER A 157 -14.91 31.90 13.81
CA SER A 157 -13.83 31.80 12.81
C SER A 157 -14.24 32.13 11.37
N ASN A 158 -15.55 32.22 11.09
CA ASN A 158 -16.10 32.37 9.74
C ASN A 158 -15.72 31.23 8.77
N GLU A 159 -15.53 30.02 9.30
CA GLU A 159 -15.15 28.83 8.52
C GLU A 159 -16.04 28.55 7.31
N ALA A 160 -17.35 28.78 7.40
CA ALA A 160 -18.29 28.54 6.30
C ALA A 160 -18.00 29.37 5.03
N ASN A 161 -17.27 30.47 5.18
CA ASN A 161 -16.83 31.34 4.09
C ASN A 161 -15.30 31.38 4.04
N GLU A 162 -14.64 30.23 4.25
CA GLU A 162 -13.19 30.06 4.11
C GLU A 162 -12.35 31.05 4.96
N PHE A 163 -12.86 31.41 6.14
CA PHE A 163 -12.20 32.33 7.08
C PHE A 163 -11.98 33.74 6.51
N GLU A 164 -12.75 34.15 5.50
CA GLU A 164 -12.68 35.48 4.89
C GLU A 164 -12.91 36.61 5.91
N ASN A 165 -12.26 37.76 5.66
CA ASN A 165 -12.41 38.98 6.45
C ASN A 165 -13.82 39.55 6.27
N GLN A 166 -14.56 39.75 7.36
CA GLN A 166 -15.93 40.24 7.31
C GLN A 166 -16.03 41.76 7.36
N PHE A 167 -15.10 42.42 8.05
CA PHE A 167 -15.14 43.87 8.26
C PHE A 167 -13.79 44.58 8.17
N TYR A 168 -12.64 43.92 8.39
CA TYR A 168 -11.32 44.51 8.26
C TYR A 168 -11.10 45.09 6.85
N GLN A 169 -10.53 46.28 6.79
CA GLN A 169 -10.16 46.94 5.54
C GLN A 169 -8.70 47.36 5.57
N GLN A 170 -7.98 46.95 4.51
CA GLN A 170 -6.60 47.32 4.31
C GLN A 170 -6.48 48.81 3.93
N LEU A 171 -5.55 49.51 4.58
CA LEU A 171 -5.30 50.94 4.32
C LEU A 171 -4.22 51.17 3.24
N ASN A 172 -3.02 50.61 3.44
CA ASN A 172 -1.89 50.86 2.53
C ASN A 172 -1.99 50.02 1.26
N PRO A 173 -1.72 50.57 0.06
CA PRO A 173 -1.59 49.80 -1.17
C PRO A 173 -0.43 48.78 -1.11
N PRO A 174 -0.47 47.66 -1.87
CA PRO A 174 0.61 46.69 -1.90
C PRO A 174 1.97 47.29 -2.28
N LEU A 175 3.04 46.82 -1.64
CA LEU A 175 4.42 47.14 -1.98
C LEU A 175 4.95 46.16 -3.04
N GLU A 176 5.30 46.66 -4.22
CA GLU A 176 5.93 45.89 -5.31
C GLU A 176 7.41 45.66 -5.03
N MET A 177 7.77 44.46 -4.58
CA MET A 177 9.14 44.19 -4.09
C MET A 177 10.22 44.24 -5.18
N SER A 178 9.86 44.00 -6.45
CA SER A 178 10.75 44.11 -7.61
C SER A 178 11.07 45.56 -8.00
N THR A 179 10.43 46.54 -7.36
CA THR A 179 10.71 47.97 -7.55
C THR A 179 11.41 48.59 -6.35
N ALA A 180 12.21 49.63 -6.60
CA ALA A 180 12.94 50.36 -5.57
C ALA A 180 12.02 51.32 -4.80
N GLY A 181 12.15 51.31 -3.47
CA GLY A 181 11.48 52.24 -2.57
C GLY A 181 10.12 51.75 -2.08
N ASN A 182 9.35 52.66 -1.48
CA ASN A 182 7.96 52.49 -1.04
C ASN A 182 7.17 53.81 -1.23
N PRO A 183 7.00 54.28 -2.48
CA PRO A 183 6.47 55.62 -2.76
C PRO A 183 4.97 55.77 -2.49
N ASP A 184 4.22 54.65 -2.45
CA ASP A 184 2.75 54.64 -2.40
C ASP A 184 2.18 54.37 -0.99
N ILE A 185 3.03 54.21 0.03
CA ILE A 185 2.58 54.04 1.40
C ILE A 185 1.83 55.29 1.88
N GLN A 186 0.65 55.09 2.47
CA GLN A 186 -0.22 56.17 2.94
C GLN A 186 0.00 56.47 4.43
N ASP A 187 0.18 55.43 5.24
CA ASP A 187 0.46 55.54 6.67
C ASP A 187 1.57 54.56 7.10
N PRO A 188 2.75 55.05 7.52
CA PRO A 188 3.87 54.21 7.96
C PRO A 188 3.67 53.52 9.32
N ASN A 189 2.48 53.60 9.89
CA ASN A 189 2.09 52.87 11.10
C ASN A 189 1.11 51.72 10.84
N HIS A 190 0.57 51.62 9.62
CA HIS A 190 -0.39 50.58 9.22
C HIS A 190 0.26 49.52 8.33
N TRP A 191 -0.22 48.28 8.36
CA TRP A 191 0.37 47.18 7.63
C TRP A 191 0.20 47.38 6.12
N GLN A 192 1.14 46.83 5.37
CA GLN A 192 1.19 46.93 3.92
C GLN A 192 1.42 45.53 3.37
N PRO A 193 0.53 44.99 2.52
CA PRO A 193 0.80 43.71 1.87
C PRO A 193 1.90 43.86 0.82
N LEU A 194 2.45 42.72 0.42
CA LEU A 194 3.51 42.66 -0.57
C LEU A 194 2.99 42.06 -1.88
N SER A 195 3.42 42.62 -2.99
CA SER A 195 3.26 42.05 -4.32
C SER A 195 4.62 41.56 -4.83
N LEU A 196 4.64 40.31 -5.30
CA LEU A 196 5.84 39.57 -5.73
C LEU A 196 5.61 39.02 -7.14
N ASP A 197 6.67 38.93 -7.95
CA ASP A 197 6.58 38.39 -9.32
C ASP A 197 6.08 36.93 -9.32
N ILE A 198 6.48 36.17 -8.30
CA ILE A 198 6.00 34.82 -7.98
C ILE A 198 5.80 34.79 -6.47
N LEU A 199 4.60 34.44 -6.01
CA LEU A 199 4.28 34.28 -4.60
C LEU A 199 4.09 32.78 -4.31
N ILE A 200 4.86 32.25 -3.38
CA ILE A 200 4.73 30.89 -2.87
C ILE A 200 4.53 31.01 -1.36
N ASP A 201 3.49 30.41 -0.80
CA ASP A 201 3.27 30.48 0.65
C ASP A 201 4.31 29.68 1.44
N GLN A 202 4.23 29.74 2.78
CA GLN A 202 5.18 29.05 3.65
C GLN A 202 5.19 27.53 3.38
N SER A 203 4.04 26.93 3.04
CA SER A 203 3.91 25.49 2.75
C SER A 203 4.25 25.11 1.30
N GLY A 204 4.78 26.03 0.49
CA GLY A 204 5.20 25.71 -0.88
C GLY A 204 4.12 25.84 -1.97
N ASN A 205 2.95 26.39 -1.67
CA ASN A 205 1.85 26.53 -2.63
C ASN A 205 1.95 27.82 -3.46
N LEU A 206 1.76 27.73 -4.77
CA LEU A 206 1.73 28.90 -5.66
C LEU A 206 0.48 29.75 -5.42
N ILE A 207 0.68 31.05 -5.21
CA ILE A 207 -0.38 32.04 -5.02
C ILE A 207 -0.39 33.01 -6.20
N THR A 208 -1.55 33.21 -6.81
CA THR A 208 -1.68 33.96 -8.07
C THR A 208 -2.04 35.44 -7.90
N GLU A 209 -2.37 35.87 -6.68
CA GLU A 209 -2.81 37.22 -6.37
C GLU A 209 -2.20 37.72 -5.05
N THR A 210 -2.10 39.04 -4.89
CA THR A 210 -1.68 39.66 -3.62
C THR A 210 -2.63 39.24 -2.50
N GLN A 211 -2.08 38.61 -1.45
CA GLN A 211 -2.88 38.08 -0.35
C GLN A 211 -3.42 39.20 0.55
N PRO A 212 -4.71 39.14 0.93
CA PRO A 212 -5.26 40.03 1.95
C PRO A 212 -4.66 39.71 3.33
N HIS A 213 -4.93 40.56 4.33
CA HIS A 213 -4.54 40.27 5.72
C HIS A 213 -5.18 38.94 6.16
N LEU A 214 -4.37 37.99 6.59
CA LEU A 214 -4.82 36.70 7.11
C LEU A 214 -5.39 36.86 8.52
N SER A 215 -6.67 36.53 8.68
CA SER A 215 -7.41 36.47 9.96
C SER A 215 -7.26 37.66 10.94
N PRO A 216 -7.31 38.94 10.48
CA PRO A 216 -7.27 40.12 11.37
C PRO A 216 -8.43 40.15 12.39
N GLU A 217 -9.47 39.36 12.18
CA GLU A 217 -10.67 39.33 13.02
C GLU A 217 -10.66 38.16 14.03
N TRP A 218 -9.54 37.44 14.14
CA TRP A 218 -9.47 36.19 14.93
C TRP A 218 -9.74 36.34 16.44
N GLY A 219 -9.76 37.58 16.96
CA GLY A 219 -10.25 37.86 18.31
C GLY A 219 -11.73 37.53 18.54
N GLU A 220 -12.50 37.31 17.47
CA GLU A 220 -13.88 36.83 17.53
C GLU A 220 -13.99 35.34 17.87
N VAL A 221 -12.93 34.56 17.66
CA VAL A 221 -12.94 33.11 17.87
C VAL A 221 -13.06 32.74 19.34
N TYR A 222 -13.84 31.70 19.65
CA TYR A 222 -13.99 31.21 21.01
C TYR A 222 -12.69 30.59 21.55
N PRO A 223 -12.19 31.04 22.72
CA PRO A 223 -10.96 30.54 23.31
C PRO A 223 -11.16 29.21 24.06
N PHE A 224 -10.04 28.58 24.43
CA PHE A 224 -9.98 27.43 25.32
C PHE A 224 -9.99 27.87 26.79
N ALA A 225 -9.01 28.67 27.20
CA ALA A 225 -8.79 29.08 28.58
C ALA A 225 -8.92 30.59 28.82
N LEU A 226 -8.88 31.42 27.76
CA LEU A 226 -9.09 32.86 27.88
C LEU A 226 -10.54 33.20 28.26
N ASP A 227 -10.72 34.25 29.05
CA ASP A 227 -12.04 34.72 29.45
C ASP A 227 -12.26 36.22 29.15
N THR A 228 -13.41 36.76 29.58
CA THR A 228 -13.76 38.16 29.32
C THR A 228 -12.87 39.19 30.01
N ASN A 229 -12.12 38.81 31.06
CA ASN A 229 -11.16 39.66 31.77
C ASN A 229 -9.84 39.78 30.99
N ASP A 230 -9.53 38.82 30.13
CA ASP A 230 -8.32 38.83 29.30
C ASP A 230 -8.46 39.72 28.06
N ARG A 231 -9.65 40.32 27.86
CA ARG A 231 -10.00 41.04 26.64
C ARG A 231 -10.64 42.40 26.87
N SER A 232 -10.26 43.34 26.02
CA SER A 232 -10.94 44.62 25.77
C SER A 232 -11.77 44.58 24.47
N THR A 233 -12.82 45.39 24.38
CA THR A 233 -13.53 45.66 23.12
C THR A 233 -13.17 47.07 22.67
N LEU A 234 -12.44 47.20 21.57
CA LEU A 234 -11.91 48.46 21.07
C LEU A 234 -12.50 48.79 19.70
N SER A 235 -12.42 50.05 19.29
CA SER A 235 -12.84 50.47 17.94
C SER A 235 -11.71 51.19 17.21
N ARG A 236 -11.56 50.89 15.92
CA ARG A 236 -10.67 51.58 14.98
C ARG A 236 -11.42 51.74 13.65
N ASP A 237 -11.40 52.94 13.08
CA ASP A 237 -12.02 53.27 11.79
C ASP A 237 -13.50 52.84 11.65
N GLY A 238 -14.24 52.88 12.77
CA GLY A 238 -15.65 52.49 12.81
C GLY A 238 -15.91 50.98 12.92
N MET A 239 -14.86 50.15 12.91
CA MET A 239 -14.91 48.72 13.16
C MET A 239 -14.71 48.43 14.66
N THR A 240 -15.27 47.32 15.15
CA THR A 240 -15.11 46.88 16.55
C THR A 240 -14.26 45.62 16.58
N PHE A 241 -13.23 45.62 17.42
CA PHE A 241 -12.33 44.50 17.61
C PHE A 241 -12.40 43.99 19.05
N LYS A 242 -12.35 42.68 19.17
CA LYS A 242 -12.14 41.95 20.40
C LYS A 242 -10.63 41.74 20.59
N VAL A 243 -10.00 42.50 21.49
CA VAL A 243 -8.53 42.55 21.62
C VAL A 243 -8.09 41.95 22.95
N TYR A 244 -7.41 40.80 22.88
CA TYR A 244 -6.90 40.10 24.06
C TYR A 244 -5.52 40.65 24.45
N PHE A 245 -5.28 40.71 25.76
CA PHE A 245 -4.03 41.19 26.36
C PHE A 245 -3.58 42.57 25.86
N ASP A 246 -4.53 43.48 25.65
CA ASP A 246 -4.29 44.89 25.29
C ASP A 246 -3.65 45.68 26.45
N THR A 247 -2.42 45.32 26.78
CA THR A 247 -1.65 45.84 27.91
C THR A 247 -0.35 46.51 27.45
N MET A 248 -0.07 46.45 26.15
CA MET A 248 1.19 46.83 25.52
C MET A 248 0.90 47.52 24.18
N GLN A 249 1.72 48.50 23.82
CA GLN A 249 1.53 49.30 22.60
C GLN A 249 2.69 49.06 21.63
N PRO A 250 2.42 49.03 20.30
CA PRO A 250 3.49 49.01 19.32
C PRO A 250 4.30 50.32 19.34
N ALA A 251 5.52 50.28 18.82
CA ALA A 251 6.30 51.50 18.59
C ALA A 251 5.71 52.23 17.39
N ILE A 252 5.13 53.41 17.56
CA ILE A 252 4.51 54.19 16.46
C ILE A 252 5.45 55.31 16.01
N LEU A 253 5.57 55.50 14.70
CA LEU A 253 6.29 56.64 14.12
C LEU A 253 5.50 57.91 14.37
N ASN A 254 6.07 58.79 15.19
CA ASN A 254 5.59 60.16 15.34
C ASN A 254 6.26 61.05 14.30
N VAL A 255 5.51 61.51 13.29
CA VAL A 255 6.03 62.36 12.21
C VAL A 255 6.53 63.74 12.67
N ALA A 256 6.26 64.14 13.91
CA ALA A 256 6.81 65.33 14.53
C ALA A 256 8.09 65.06 15.36
N ASP A 257 8.44 63.79 15.57
CA ASP A 257 9.67 63.40 16.23
C ASP A 257 10.84 63.57 15.26
N SER A 258 11.83 64.36 15.67
CA SER A 258 13.08 64.58 14.93
C SER A 258 14.27 63.89 15.60
N SER A 259 14.02 63.08 16.62
CA SER A 259 15.04 62.29 17.30
C SER A 259 15.57 61.21 16.37
N ASP A 260 16.87 60.96 16.43
CA ASP A 260 17.56 59.99 15.61
C ASP A 260 17.44 58.57 16.21
N TRP A 261 18.53 57.98 16.71
CA TRP A 261 18.53 56.70 17.43
C TRP A 261 17.78 56.71 18.78
N ASP A 262 17.50 57.89 19.36
CA ASP A 262 16.65 58.02 20.54
C ASP A 262 15.16 57.73 20.23
N SER A 263 14.78 57.74 18.95
CA SER A 263 13.43 57.36 18.52
C SER A 263 13.30 55.84 18.53
N PHE A 264 12.48 55.30 19.43
CA PHE A 264 12.33 53.85 19.57
C PHE A 264 11.84 53.19 18.28
N TYR A 265 10.91 53.80 17.53
CA TYR A 265 10.47 53.28 16.23
C TYR A 265 11.65 53.08 15.27
N LYS A 266 12.50 54.11 15.14
CA LYS A 266 13.63 54.10 14.21
C LYS A 266 14.70 53.11 14.64
N TRP A 267 15.06 53.08 15.92
CA TRP A 267 16.01 52.10 16.46
C TRP A 267 15.50 50.67 16.23
N ASN A 268 14.24 50.42 16.57
CA ASN A 268 13.59 49.11 16.52
C ASN A 268 13.55 48.53 15.10
N HIS A 269 13.13 49.31 14.10
CA HIS A 269 13.14 48.84 12.71
C HIS A 269 14.54 48.82 12.09
N SER A 270 15.40 49.78 12.40
CA SER A 270 16.76 49.79 11.82
C SER A 270 17.64 48.66 12.34
N LEU A 271 17.39 48.16 13.55
CA LEU A 271 18.14 47.05 14.14
C LEU A 271 18.12 45.80 13.25
N VAL A 272 17.01 45.50 12.57
CA VAL A 272 16.93 44.26 11.78
C VAL A 272 17.89 44.26 10.58
N SER A 273 18.11 45.40 9.93
CA SER A 273 19.08 45.49 8.83
C SER A 273 20.52 45.45 9.36
N VAL A 274 20.78 46.01 10.54
CA VAL A 274 22.08 45.92 11.21
C VAL A 274 22.41 44.46 11.56
N TRP A 275 21.46 43.70 12.12
CA TRP A 275 21.66 42.29 12.46
C TRP A 275 21.88 41.40 11.23
N GLN A 276 21.32 41.76 10.07
CA GLN A 276 21.59 41.06 8.83
C GLN A 276 23.02 41.22 8.31
N SER A 277 23.80 42.17 8.84
CA SER A 277 25.24 42.23 8.58
C SER A 277 26.02 41.03 9.14
N HIS A 278 25.39 40.21 10.00
CA HIS A 278 25.99 39.00 10.57
C HIS A 278 25.87 37.77 9.68
N LEU A 279 25.19 37.86 8.52
CA LEU A 279 24.83 36.71 7.68
C LEU A 279 25.91 36.35 6.64
N ASP A 280 27.14 36.89 6.75
CA ASP A 280 28.25 36.55 5.85
C ASP A 280 29.10 35.41 6.42
N PRO A 281 29.15 34.24 5.77
CA PRO A 281 29.98 33.12 6.19
C PRO A 281 31.47 33.47 6.32
N ASN A 282 31.92 34.53 5.64
CA ASN A 282 33.31 34.97 5.63
C ASN A 282 33.63 36.09 6.63
N ASP A 283 32.68 36.49 7.50
CA ASP A 283 32.94 37.57 8.47
C ASP A 283 33.95 37.20 9.57
N GLY A 284 34.27 35.91 9.71
CA GLY A 284 35.29 35.38 10.60
C GLY A 284 34.94 35.40 12.09
N VAL A 285 33.69 35.71 12.45
CA VAL A 285 33.24 35.73 13.85
C VAL A 285 32.69 34.36 14.24
N MET A 286 33.20 33.84 15.36
CA MET A 286 32.81 32.53 15.89
C MET A 286 32.08 32.69 17.23
N TRP A 287 30.99 31.95 17.43
CA TRP A 287 30.22 31.91 18.67
C TRP A 287 30.21 30.51 19.28
N ASP A 288 30.21 30.44 20.61
CA ASP A 288 29.79 29.24 21.33
C ASP A 288 28.27 29.23 21.39
N ILE A 289 27.65 28.35 20.60
CA ILE A 289 26.18 28.24 20.51
C ILE A 289 25.61 27.13 21.40
N SER A 290 26.45 26.49 22.21
CA SER A 290 26.00 25.44 23.12
C SER A 290 25.17 26.02 24.29
N PRO A 291 24.42 25.17 25.02
CA PRO A 291 23.74 25.61 26.23
C PRO A 291 24.68 26.11 27.33
N ALA A 292 26.01 25.95 27.20
CA ALA A 292 26.97 26.55 28.13
C ALA A 292 27.02 28.08 28.06
N SER A 293 26.67 28.65 26.91
CA SER A 293 26.89 30.07 26.57
C SER A 293 25.64 30.79 26.07
N ILE A 294 24.64 30.08 25.53
CA ILE A 294 23.37 30.66 25.05
C ILE A 294 22.19 30.12 25.89
N GLY A 295 21.19 30.97 26.12
CA GLY A 295 20.00 30.66 26.93
C GLY A 295 20.09 31.18 28.36
N ASN A 296 19.20 30.72 29.22
CA ASN A 296 19.11 31.12 30.63
C ASN A 296 18.97 32.64 30.84
N ASN A 297 18.05 33.26 30.10
CA ASN A 297 17.73 34.68 30.27
C ASN A 297 17.14 34.93 31.66
N LEU A 298 17.74 35.87 32.40
CA LEU A 298 17.38 36.16 33.80
C LEU A 298 16.37 37.31 33.95
N TRP A 299 16.13 38.07 32.89
CA TRP A 299 15.21 39.20 32.87
C TRP A 299 14.76 39.47 31.44
N TYR A 300 13.60 40.12 31.28
CA TYR A 300 13.08 40.60 30.01
C TYR A 300 12.69 42.08 30.15
N PRO A 301 12.77 42.90 29.08
CA PRO A 301 12.32 44.29 29.10
C PRO A 301 10.86 44.42 29.53
N ASP A 302 10.54 45.50 30.26
CA ASP A 302 9.14 45.94 30.33
C ASP A 302 8.74 46.44 28.93
N PRO A 303 7.69 45.88 28.31
CA PRO A 303 7.22 46.24 26.98
C PRO A 303 6.94 47.72 26.79
N ASN A 304 6.53 48.40 27.85
CA ASN A 304 6.20 49.81 27.84
C ASN A 304 7.41 50.71 28.17
N ASP A 305 8.57 50.13 28.47
CA ASP A 305 9.84 50.84 28.66
C ASP A 305 10.76 50.62 27.45
N SER A 306 10.64 51.51 26.46
CA SER A 306 11.50 51.49 25.27
C SER A 306 12.99 51.58 25.57
N THR A 307 13.40 52.10 26.74
CA THR A 307 14.81 52.23 27.11
C THR A 307 15.44 50.92 27.58
N ALA A 308 14.61 49.92 27.93
CA ALA A 308 15.08 48.60 28.33
C ALA A 308 15.42 47.69 27.14
N TYR A 309 14.83 47.92 25.96
CA TYR A 309 15.08 47.09 24.77
C TYR A 309 16.54 47.14 24.29
N PRO A 310 17.21 48.31 24.19
CA PRO A 310 18.64 48.36 23.85
C PRO A 310 19.57 47.75 24.90
N LEU A 311 19.09 47.49 26.12
CA LEU A 311 19.86 46.77 27.15
C LEU A 311 19.72 45.25 27.03
N PHE A 312 18.66 44.79 26.35
CA PHE A 312 18.41 43.36 26.11
C PHE A 312 18.94 42.93 24.74
N TYR A 313 18.60 43.65 23.67
CA TYR A 313 19.08 43.35 22.33
C TYR A 313 20.33 44.18 22.01
N ASP A 314 21.48 43.51 21.83
CA ASP A 314 22.70 44.18 21.40
C ASP A 314 22.57 44.58 19.91
N LEU A 315 22.48 45.88 19.66
CA LEU A 315 22.30 46.45 18.32
C LEU A 315 23.38 45.99 17.33
N VAL A 316 24.64 45.85 17.77
CA VAL A 316 25.78 45.65 16.86
C VAL A 316 26.26 44.20 16.86
N ASN A 317 26.33 43.58 18.04
CA ASN A 317 26.85 42.22 18.16
C ASN A 317 25.76 41.16 18.03
N GLY A 318 24.49 41.54 18.11
CA GLY A 318 23.36 40.61 18.02
C GLY A 318 23.15 39.79 19.29
N GLY A 319 22.04 39.08 19.34
CA GLY A 319 21.66 38.22 20.46
C GLY A 319 21.00 38.95 21.63
N ASP A 320 20.89 38.23 22.75
CA ASP A 320 20.26 38.64 24.00
C ASP A 320 21.24 38.48 25.19
N PRO A 321 20.89 38.87 26.43
CA PRO A 321 21.82 38.85 27.56
C PRO A 321 21.89 37.47 28.24
N GLY A 322 21.49 36.39 27.56
CA GLY A 322 21.54 35.02 28.05
C GLY A 322 22.95 34.63 28.51
N VAL A 323 23.04 33.97 29.66
CA VAL A 323 24.32 33.58 30.28
C VAL A 323 24.64 32.09 30.13
N GLY A 324 23.70 31.32 29.56
CA GLY A 324 23.78 29.86 29.46
C GLY A 324 23.67 29.13 30.80
N HIS A 325 23.75 27.81 30.71
CA HIS A 325 23.74 26.85 31.80
C HIS A 325 25.13 26.20 31.94
N ALA A 326 25.80 26.37 33.08
CA ALA A 326 27.14 25.81 33.26
C ALA A 326 27.16 24.27 33.34
N ILE A 327 26.09 23.64 33.83
CA ILE A 327 26.01 22.20 34.14
C ILE A 327 24.67 21.67 33.66
N ASN A 328 24.68 20.52 32.97
CA ASN A 328 23.47 19.77 32.67
C ASN A 328 22.95 19.12 33.97
N PRO A 329 21.72 19.45 34.42
CA PRO A 329 21.21 19.01 35.71
C PRO A 329 20.87 17.50 35.76
N VAL A 330 20.70 16.86 34.60
CA VAL A 330 20.38 15.43 34.50
C VAL A 330 21.66 14.59 34.55
N THR A 331 22.72 15.01 33.85
CA THR A 331 23.98 14.26 33.78
C THR A 331 25.00 14.66 34.84
N GLY A 332 24.87 15.87 35.41
CA GLY A 332 25.84 16.46 36.35
C GLY A 332 27.15 16.92 35.72
N MET A 333 27.25 16.89 34.38
CA MET A 333 28.44 17.29 33.63
C MET A 333 28.28 18.70 33.03
N PRO A 334 29.38 19.45 32.81
CA PRO A 334 29.31 20.70 32.05
C PRO A 334 28.81 20.48 30.61
N TYR A 335 28.03 21.43 30.07
CA TYR A 335 27.72 21.43 28.64
C TYR A 335 29.00 21.64 27.83
N THR A 336 29.12 20.94 26.70
CA THR A 336 30.31 21.02 25.85
C THR A 336 30.19 22.24 24.93
N PRO A 337 31.18 23.16 24.92
CA PRO A 337 31.18 24.30 24.01
C PRO A 337 31.08 23.90 22.54
N GLN A 338 30.33 24.67 21.76
CA GLN A 338 30.12 24.46 20.33
C GLN A 338 30.48 25.73 19.56
N ILE A 339 31.74 25.83 19.15
CA ILE A 339 32.28 27.01 18.46
C ILE A 339 31.98 26.91 16.96
N VAL A 340 31.12 27.78 16.44
CA VAL A 340 30.69 27.79 15.02
C VAL A 340 30.71 29.22 14.45
N PRO A 341 30.76 29.39 13.11
CA PRO A 341 30.59 30.70 12.49
C PRO A 341 29.23 31.32 12.87
N ARG A 342 29.22 32.60 13.28
CA ARG A 342 27.96 33.25 13.69
C ARG A 342 26.94 33.33 12.56
N ALA A 343 27.41 33.50 11.32
CA ALA A 343 26.57 33.57 10.14
C ALA A 343 25.83 32.26 9.88
N ASP A 344 26.48 31.12 10.08
CA ASP A 344 25.84 29.82 9.96
C ASP A 344 24.78 29.62 11.03
N TYR A 345 25.07 29.97 12.29
CA TYR A 345 24.07 29.92 13.36
C TYR A 345 22.87 30.83 13.06
N ALA A 346 23.08 32.10 12.72
CA ALA A 346 22.00 33.05 12.49
C ALA A 346 21.12 32.67 11.29
N ARG A 347 21.71 32.20 10.18
CA ARG A 347 20.97 31.72 9.00
C ARG A 347 20.19 30.44 9.29
N VAL A 348 20.83 29.45 9.93
CA VAL A 348 20.17 28.18 10.32
C VAL A 348 19.04 28.46 11.29
N LEU A 349 19.24 29.33 12.27
CA LEU A 349 18.22 29.69 13.25
C LEU A 349 17.03 30.38 12.58
N ALA A 350 17.29 31.31 11.65
CA ALA A 350 16.25 32.02 10.89
C ALA A 350 15.40 31.06 10.03
N GLU A 351 15.99 30.06 9.40
CA GLU A 351 15.27 29.08 8.57
C GLU A 351 14.59 27.99 9.39
N PHE A 352 15.23 27.46 10.43
CA PHE A 352 14.66 26.40 11.29
C PHE A 352 13.33 26.82 11.91
N TRP A 353 13.26 28.04 12.47
CA TRP A 353 12.03 28.59 13.06
C TRP A 353 11.16 29.34 12.05
N ALA A 354 11.54 29.40 10.77
CA ALA A 354 10.63 29.78 9.68
C ALA A 354 9.87 28.59 9.12
N ASP A 355 10.12 27.38 9.64
CA ASP A 355 9.41 26.12 9.35
C ASP A 355 9.42 25.66 7.86
N GLY A 356 10.04 26.40 6.94
CA GLY A 356 10.35 25.95 5.56
C GLY A 356 9.13 25.57 4.69
N ILE A 357 9.36 24.94 3.53
CA ILE A 357 8.29 24.47 2.61
C ILE A 357 7.55 23.23 3.10
N ASP A 358 8.16 22.47 4.01
CA ASP A 358 7.55 21.29 4.65
C ASP A 358 6.94 21.66 6.01
N SER A 359 6.41 22.88 6.13
CA SER A 359 6.01 23.50 7.40
C SER A 359 4.70 22.95 7.96
N GLU A 360 4.74 22.46 9.20
CA GLU A 360 3.55 22.28 10.04
C GLU A 360 3.05 23.60 10.70
N THR A 361 3.58 24.75 10.26
CA THR A 361 3.43 26.09 10.86
C THR A 361 3.89 26.17 12.33
N PRO A 362 4.06 27.38 12.90
CA PRO A 362 4.56 27.52 14.28
C PRO A 362 3.79 26.74 15.36
N PRO A 363 2.44 26.66 15.35
CA PRO A 363 1.72 25.83 16.32
C PRO A 363 2.02 24.34 16.16
N GLY A 364 2.18 23.83 14.92
CA GLY A 364 2.50 22.43 14.66
C GLY A 364 3.94 22.08 15.05
N HIS A 365 4.89 23.01 14.88
CA HIS A 365 6.29 22.79 15.25
C HIS A 365 6.42 22.39 16.73
N TRP A 366 5.62 22.98 17.62
CA TRP A 366 5.62 22.61 19.04
C TRP A 366 5.00 21.23 19.32
N PHE A 367 4.11 20.74 18.46
CA PHE A 367 3.69 19.34 18.49
C PHE A 367 4.82 18.41 18.02
N GLU A 368 5.62 18.77 17.01
CA GLU A 368 6.84 18.03 16.64
C GLU A 368 7.91 18.03 17.74
N ILE A 369 8.05 19.12 18.50
CA ILE A 369 8.90 19.15 19.70
C ILE A 369 8.34 18.23 20.79
N TYR A 370 7.04 18.27 21.05
CA TYR A 370 6.38 17.34 21.96
C TYR A 370 6.63 15.88 21.56
N HIS A 371 6.52 15.61 20.27
CA HIS A 371 6.80 14.33 19.66
C HIS A 371 8.24 13.87 19.90
N TYR A 372 9.22 14.70 19.54
CA TYR A 372 10.63 14.48 19.81
C TYR A 372 10.93 14.20 21.28
N VAL A 373 10.33 14.96 22.20
CA VAL A 373 10.50 14.80 23.65
C VAL A 373 9.99 13.45 24.12
N THR A 374 8.78 13.07 23.70
CA THR A 374 8.17 11.82 24.15
C THR A 374 8.75 10.57 23.51
N ASP A 375 9.42 10.72 22.37
CA ASP A 375 10.16 9.65 21.68
C ASP A 375 11.53 9.36 22.33
N GLN A 376 12.01 10.24 23.24
CA GLN A 376 13.27 10.03 23.94
C GLN A 376 13.20 8.80 24.88
N PRO A 377 14.19 7.89 24.87
CA PRO A 377 14.21 6.72 25.75
C PRO A 377 14.20 7.05 27.24
N THR A 378 14.68 8.25 27.62
CA THR A 378 14.71 8.73 29.00
C THR A 378 13.41 9.39 29.45
N PHE A 379 12.44 9.58 28.56
CA PHE A 379 11.17 10.21 28.89
C PHE A 379 10.24 9.23 29.61
N VAL A 380 9.66 9.68 30.73
CA VAL A 380 8.72 8.91 31.54
C VAL A 380 7.38 9.62 31.52
N ARG A 381 6.31 8.89 31.12
CA ARG A 381 4.95 9.42 30.96
C ARG A 381 4.24 9.63 32.30
N GLN A 382 4.81 10.47 33.15
CA GLN A 382 4.20 10.94 34.40
C GLN A 382 3.66 12.34 34.18
N TRP A 383 2.36 12.54 34.38
CA TRP A 383 1.74 13.86 34.23
C TRP A 383 2.36 14.84 35.24
N LYS A 384 2.95 15.92 34.73
CA LYS A 384 3.74 16.91 35.52
C LYS A 384 4.98 16.33 36.19
N GLY A 385 5.53 15.24 35.64
CA GLY A 385 6.71 14.57 36.17
C GLY A 385 6.52 13.92 37.55
N VAL A 386 5.27 13.77 38.01
CA VAL A 386 4.92 13.19 39.32
C VAL A 386 3.81 12.15 39.18
N GLY A 387 3.64 11.31 40.21
CA GLY A 387 2.54 10.34 40.28
C GLY A 387 2.80 9.05 39.48
N PRO A 388 1.74 8.29 39.12
CA PRO A 388 1.88 7.04 38.38
C PRO A 388 2.33 7.28 36.94
N VAL A 389 3.02 6.30 36.36
CA VAL A 389 3.27 6.26 34.92
C VAL A 389 1.94 5.97 34.23
N LEU A 390 1.55 6.85 33.30
CA LEU A 390 0.31 6.74 32.55
C LEU A 390 0.48 5.83 31.32
N ASP A 391 -0.63 5.22 30.89
CA ASP A 391 -0.71 4.58 29.59
C ASP A 391 -0.36 5.60 28.48
N PRO A 392 0.36 5.20 27.39
CA PRO A 392 0.73 6.11 26.32
C PRO A 392 -0.43 6.89 25.72
N LEU A 393 -1.60 6.25 25.52
CA LEU A 393 -2.77 6.93 24.98
C LEU A 393 -3.32 7.97 25.96
N GLU A 394 -3.41 7.63 27.26
CA GLU A 394 -3.87 8.59 28.28
C GLU A 394 -2.95 9.81 28.36
N TYR A 395 -1.63 9.62 28.32
CA TYR A 395 -0.68 10.72 28.35
C TYR A 395 -0.81 11.60 27.09
N ASP A 396 -0.87 10.99 25.90
CA ASP A 396 -0.93 11.71 24.64
C ASP A 396 -2.21 12.55 24.51
N VAL A 397 -3.39 12.02 24.85
CA VAL A 397 -4.63 12.81 24.75
C VAL A 397 -4.66 13.99 25.74
N LYS A 398 -4.06 13.85 26.92
CA LYS A 398 -3.93 14.94 27.90
C LYS A 398 -2.96 16.01 27.43
N ALA A 399 -1.79 15.58 26.95
CA ALA A 399 -0.76 16.47 26.42
C ALA A 399 -1.26 17.24 25.20
N GLN A 400 -1.88 16.56 24.24
CA GLN A 400 -2.42 17.16 23.02
C GLN A 400 -3.54 18.16 23.33
N LEU A 401 -4.49 17.84 24.22
CA LEU A 401 -5.53 18.80 24.60
C LEU A 401 -4.94 20.06 25.25
N THR A 402 -3.95 19.87 26.13
CA THR A 402 -3.30 20.99 26.81
C THR A 402 -2.51 21.87 25.84
N LEU A 403 -1.67 21.26 25.00
CA LEU A 403 -0.84 21.97 24.03
C LEU A 403 -1.69 22.60 22.92
N GLY A 404 -2.67 21.86 22.39
CA GLY A 404 -3.62 22.33 21.38
C GLY A 404 -4.40 23.55 21.87
N GLY A 405 -4.98 23.47 23.06
CA GLY A 405 -5.68 24.61 23.68
C GLY A 405 -4.75 25.80 23.94
N THR A 406 -3.51 25.55 24.36
CA THR A 406 -2.49 26.59 24.57
C THR A 406 -2.18 27.34 23.27
N VAL A 407 -1.90 26.63 22.18
CA VAL A 407 -1.55 27.27 20.91
C VAL A 407 -2.78 27.94 20.29
N HIS A 408 -3.98 27.40 20.45
CA HIS A 408 -5.22 28.05 20.02
C HIS A 408 -5.43 29.41 20.69
N ASP A 409 -5.26 29.50 22.01
CA ASP A 409 -5.36 30.76 22.73
C ASP A 409 -4.25 31.74 22.36
N ALA A 410 -3.03 31.24 22.13
CA ALA A 410 -1.93 32.06 21.63
C ALA A 410 -2.23 32.68 20.26
N ALA A 411 -2.88 31.93 19.36
CA ALA A 411 -3.33 32.44 18.06
C ALA A 411 -4.37 33.56 18.23
N ILE A 412 -5.40 33.35 19.06
CA ILE A 412 -6.44 34.34 19.35
C ILE A 412 -5.82 35.62 19.89
N ALA A 413 -4.93 35.50 20.89
CA ALA A 413 -4.27 36.65 21.48
C ALA A 413 -3.44 37.43 20.46
N ALA A 414 -2.52 36.76 19.78
CA ALA A 414 -1.63 37.42 18.83
C ALA A 414 -2.38 38.04 17.65
N TRP A 415 -3.35 37.34 17.04
CA TRP A 415 -4.08 37.88 15.90
C TRP A 415 -5.09 38.95 16.25
N SER A 416 -5.64 38.95 17.47
CA SER A 416 -6.47 40.05 17.93
C SER A 416 -5.72 41.38 17.99
N LEU A 417 -4.44 41.34 18.40
CA LEU A 417 -3.54 42.50 18.41
C LEU A 417 -3.11 42.88 16.98
N LYS A 418 -2.75 41.89 16.15
CA LYS A 418 -2.37 42.12 14.75
C LYS A 418 -3.48 42.81 13.98
N GLY A 419 -4.71 42.35 14.11
CA GLY A 419 -5.85 42.96 13.44
C GLY A 419 -6.17 44.36 13.92
N TYR A 420 -6.15 44.59 15.25
CA TYR A 420 -6.50 45.89 15.82
C TYR A 420 -5.41 46.96 15.61
N TYR A 421 -4.14 46.62 15.83
CA TYR A 421 -3.04 47.57 15.66
C TYR A 421 -2.61 47.70 14.20
N ASP A 422 -2.80 46.65 13.39
CA ASP A 422 -2.38 46.58 11.98
C ASP A 422 -0.96 47.09 11.79
N TYR A 423 -0.04 46.68 12.66
CA TYR A 423 1.28 47.28 12.72
C TYR A 423 2.19 46.89 11.52
N LEU A 424 2.96 47.84 11.03
CA LEU A 424 3.84 47.72 9.86
C LEU A 424 5.00 46.72 10.05
N ARG A 425 5.42 46.06 8.95
CA ARG A 425 6.60 45.17 8.90
C ARG A 425 7.90 45.94 8.62
N PRO A 426 9.09 45.40 9.01
CA PRO A 426 10.36 46.08 8.80
C PRO A 426 10.69 46.46 7.36
N VAL A 427 10.34 45.62 6.37
CA VAL A 427 10.62 45.92 4.95
C VAL A 427 9.95 47.21 4.49
N SER A 428 8.67 47.40 4.82
CA SER A 428 7.95 48.62 4.49
C SER A 428 8.46 49.81 5.32
N ALA A 429 8.83 49.59 6.58
CA ALA A 429 9.32 50.64 7.49
C ALA A 429 10.68 51.19 7.04
N ILE A 430 11.63 50.30 6.77
CA ILE A 430 12.99 50.64 6.33
C ILE A 430 12.94 51.32 4.97
N ARG A 431 12.19 50.78 3.99
CA ARG A 431 12.05 51.40 2.67
C ARG A 431 11.38 52.77 2.75
N TYR A 432 10.33 52.92 3.57
CA TYR A 432 9.71 54.23 3.81
C TYR A 432 10.70 55.24 4.42
N MET A 433 11.40 54.86 5.50
CA MET A 433 12.37 55.74 6.15
C MET A 433 13.53 56.10 5.20
N ALA A 434 13.98 55.15 4.37
CA ALA A 434 15.02 55.39 3.36
C ALA A 434 14.58 56.37 2.26
N ASP A 435 13.34 56.26 1.78
CA ASP A 435 12.78 57.19 0.80
C ASP A 435 12.67 58.63 1.33
N GLN A 436 12.47 58.78 2.65
CA GLN A 436 12.52 60.10 3.29
C GLN A 436 13.95 60.66 3.36
N GLY A 437 14.97 59.80 3.39
CA GLY A 437 16.39 60.16 3.55
C GLY A 437 16.93 59.78 4.93
N GLN A 438 17.77 60.63 5.54
CA GLN A 438 18.40 60.36 6.83
C GLN A 438 18.00 61.36 7.93
N SER A 439 18.03 60.94 9.20
CA SER A 439 17.60 61.80 10.33
C SER A 439 18.70 62.19 11.35
N SER A 440 19.96 61.85 11.11
CA SER A 440 21.07 62.11 12.05
C SER A 440 21.76 63.46 11.89
N ASP A 441 22.00 63.93 10.66
CA ASP A 441 22.76 65.17 10.41
C ASP A 441 22.01 66.16 9.51
N THR A 442 21.52 67.24 10.12
CA THR A 442 20.82 68.35 9.43
C THR A 442 21.64 69.05 8.33
N ASN A 443 22.96 68.86 8.28
CA ASN A 443 23.84 69.49 7.29
C ASN A 443 24.26 68.57 6.15
N GLU A 444 23.99 67.27 6.25
CA GLU A 444 24.26 66.29 5.20
C GLU A 444 23.13 66.25 4.16
N LEU A 445 23.42 65.62 3.02
CA LEU A 445 22.41 65.43 1.98
C LEU A 445 21.22 64.60 2.50
N SER A 446 20.05 64.86 1.92
CA SER A 446 18.81 64.11 2.16
C SER A 446 18.38 64.05 3.64
N TYR A 447 18.66 65.10 4.44
CA TYR A 447 18.12 65.17 5.79
C TYR A 447 16.58 65.27 5.78
N HIS A 448 15.93 64.40 6.55
CA HIS A 448 14.51 64.46 6.86
C HIS A 448 14.25 63.91 8.28
N PRO A 449 13.40 64.54 9.11
CA PRO A 449 13.15 64.09 10.48
C PRO A 449 12.53 62.68 10.54
N ASN A 450 11.82 62.23 9.50
CA ASN A 450 11.29 60.85 9.42
C ASN A 450 12.23 59.88 8.68
N GLY A 451 13.44 60.34 8.33
CA GLY A 451 14.45 59.52 7.67
C GLY A 451 15.02 58.45 8.58
N ILE A 452 15.70 57.48 7.98
CA ILE A 452 16.40 56.41 8.72
C ILE A 452 17.63 56.97 9.45
N PRO A 453 17.92 56.53 10.68
CA PRO A 453 19.07 57.01 11.42
C PRO A 453 20.39 56.47 10.82
N LEU A 454 21.40 57.34 10.67
CA LEU A 454 22.73 56.96 10.19
C LEU A 454 23.53 56.26 11.30
N MET A 455 24.29 55.26 10.90
CA MET A 455 25.23 54.53 11.75
C MET A 455 26.47 54.19 10.92
N PRO A 456 27.62 54.84 11.17
CA PRO A 456 28.84 54.58 10.41
C PRO A 456 29.18 53.10 10.32
N GLY A 457 29.45 52.61 9.10
CA GLY A 457 29.71 51.20 8.82
C GLY A 457 28.47 50.32 8.65
N PHE A 458 27.25 50.84 8.87
CA PHE A 458 26.00 50.08 8.74
C PHE A 458 24.92 50.80 7.93
N ILE A 459 24.67 52.08 8.20
CA ILE A 459 23.65 52.91 7.52
C ILE A 459 24.28 54.24 7.18
N GLU A 460 24.44 54.53 5.89
CA GLU A 460 25.17 55.69 5.40
C GLU A 460 24.48 56.35 4.21
N VAL A 461 24.84 57.60 3.93
CA VAL A 461 24.47 58.28 2.68
C VAL A 461 25.44 57.88 1.58
N VAL A 462 24.95 57.60 0.39
CA VAL A 462 25.77 57.36 -0.81
C VAL A 462 26.49 58.65 -1.20
N GLN A 463 27.82 58.60 -1.19
CA GLN A 463 28.70 59.74 -1.49
C GLN A 463 29.21 59.69 -2.93
N VAL A 464 29.71 60.82 -3.44
CA VAL A 464 30.38 60.87 -4.74
C VAL A 464 31.63 59.98 -4.70
N GLY A 465 31.72 59.03 -5.63
CA GLY A 465 32.81 58.06 -5.71
C GLY A 465 32.56 56.74 -4.99
N ASP A 466 31.44 56.58 -4.29
CA ASP A 466 30.98 55.28 -3.81
C ASP A 466 30.70 54.34 -4.99
N THR A 467 30.92 53.03 -4.80
CA THR A 467 30.57 52.01 -5.81
C THR A 467 29.08 52.00 -6.15
N LEU A 468 28.24 52.38 -5.18
CA LEU A 468 26.79 52.52 -5.34
C LEU A 468 26.35 53.87 -5.90
N ALA A 469 27.25 54.84 -6.13
CA ALA A 469 26.86 56.16 -6.64
C ALA A 469 26.19 56.10 -8.02
N GLY A 470 26.46 55.03 -8.79
CA GLY A 470 26.03 54.88 -10.18
C GLY A 470 26.98 55.58 -11.16
N GLN A 471 26.82 55.31 -12.45
CA GLN A 471 27.75 55.81 -13.48
C GLN A 471 27.72 57.35 -13.60
N TRP A 472 26.60 57.96 -13.24
CA TRP A 472 26.31 59.39 -13.35
C TRP A 472 26.07 60.04 -11.99
N ASN A 473 26.44 59.38 -10.88
CA ASN A 473 26.12 59.80 -9.52
C ASN A 473 24.61 59.88 -9.23
N GLU A 474 23.79 59.09 -9.94
CA GLU A 474 22.33 59.08 -9.86
C GLU A 474 21.78 58.61 -8.51
N HIS A 475 22.59 57.88 -7.73
CA HIS A 475 22.22 57.43 -6.39
C HIS A 475 22.87 58.26 -5.27
N VAL A 476 23.70 59.27 -5.58
CA VAL A 476 24.31 60.13 -4.56
C VAL A 476 23.23 60.86 -3.76
N GLY A 477 23.34 60.81 -2.43
CA GLY A 477 22.32 61.32 -1.51
C GLY A 477 21.24 60.30 -1.12
N LYS A 478 21.16 59.13 -1.77
CA LYS A 478 20.32 58.03 -1.29
C LYS A 478 20.96 57.35 -0.08
N ILE A 479 20.18 56.53 0.63
CA ILE A 479 20.67 55.73 1.75
C ILE A 479 21.20 54.38 1.25
N LYS A 480 22.33 53.94 1.81
CA LYS A 480 22.90 52.61 1.65
C LYS A 480 22.95 51.88 3.00
N LEU A 481 22.76 50.57 2.96
CA LEU A 481 22.81 49.66 4.11
C LEU A 481 23.94 48.65 3.92
N PHE A 482 24.70 48.36 4.97
CA PHE A 482 25.65 47.24 5.02
C PHE A 482 24.95 46.04 5.67
N THR A 483 24.46 45.12 4.84
CA THR A 483 23.50 44.07 5.21
C THR A 483 23.62 42.89 4.23
N TRP A 484 22.90 41.81 4.47
CA TRP A 484 22.74 40.73 3.48
C TRP A 484 22.30 41.31 2.13
N LYS A 485 23.02 40.95 1.06
CA LYS A 485 22.90 41.62 -0.24
C LYS A 485 21.62 41.27 -1.01
N GLY A 486 20.89 40.25 -0.58
CA GLY A 486 19.61 39.88 -1.16
C GLY A 486 19.70 39.04 -2.44
N HIS A 487 18.52 38.71 -2.97
CA HIS A 487 18.33 37.75 -4.07
C HIS A 487 18.99 38.15 -5.39
N ALA A 488 19.26 39.43 -5.61
CA ALA A 488 19.96 39.89 -6.82
C ALA A 488 21.39 39.31 -6.95
N TYR A 489 21.91 38.70 -5.88
CA TYR A 489 23.22 38.05 -5.83
C TYR A 489 23.14 36.51 -5.74
N ILE A 490 21.95 35.93 -5.91
CA ILE A 490 21.70 34.48 -5.90
C ILE A 490 21.02 34.11 -7.23
N ASN A 491 21.73 33.39 -8.09
CA ASN A 491 21.13 32.82 -9.31
C ASN A 491 20.61 31.40 -9.05
N ASP A 492 21.38 30.61 -8.29
CA ASP A 492 21.04 29.26 -7.87
C ASP A 492 21.24 29.11 -6.35
N PRO A 493 20.16 29.00 -5.54
CA PRO A 493 20.25 28.91 -4.09
C PRO A 493 20.97 27.64 -3.60
N LEU A 494 21.25 26.66 -4.47
CA LEU A 494 22.01 25.45 -4.09
C LEU A 494 23.53 25.65 -4.07
N VAL A 495 24.04 26.69 -4.75
CA VAL A 495 25.49 26.90 -4.92
C VAL A 495 25.94 28.35 -4.78
N ASP A 496 25.01 29.30 -4.73
CA ASP A 496 25.32 30.71 -4.55
C ASP A 496 25.08 31.12 -3.09
N ILE A 497 25.93 32.04 -2.62
CA ILE A 497 25.79 32.73 -1.34
C ILE A 497 25.74 34.22 -1.65
N ALA A 498 24.68 34.93 -1.21
CA ALA A 498 24.62 36.37 -1.46
C ALA A 498 25.75 37.07 -0.71
N GLY A 499 25.97 36.71 0.57
CA GLY A 499 26.92 37.38 1.46
C GLY A 499 26.45 38.78 1.88
N VAL A 500 27.30 39.51 2.61
CA VAL A 500 26.98 40.85 3.14
C VAL A 500 27.76 41.93 2.38
N GLY A 501 27.17 43.10 2.22
CA GLY A 501 27.81 44.24 1.57
C GLY A 501 26.94 45.48 1.56
N TRP A 502 27.46 46.55 0.96
CA TRP A 502 26.69 47.77 0.76
C TRP A 502 25.66 47.59 -0.37
N ILE A 503 24.38 47.82 -0.06
CA ILE A 503 23.27 47.90 -1.03
C ILE A 503 22.51 49.21 -0.86
N LEU A 504 21.70 49.60 -1.86
CA LEU A 504 20.77 50.72 -1.70
C LEU A 504 19.64 50.30 -0.75
N ALA A 505 19.29 51.16 0.21
CA ALA A 505 18.27 50.86 1.23
C ALA A 505 16.86 50.68 0.64
N GLU A 506 16.57 51.39 -0.45
CA GLU A 506 15.33 51.28 -1.22
C GLU A 506 15.17 49.89 -1.90
N GLU A 507 16.25 49.11 -1.98
CA GLU A 507 16.29 47.75 -2.54
C GLU A 507 16.44 46.69 -1.44
N TRP A 508 16.31 47.02 -0.15
CA TRP A 508 16.51 46.06 0.94
C TRP A 508 15.46 44.95 0.95
N TRP A 509 15.90 43.73 1.29
CA TRP A 509 15.07 42.54 1.49
C TRP A 509 15.39 41.89 2.85
N PRO A 510 14.37 41.39 3.58
CA PRO A 510 14.62 40.49 4.69
C PRO A 510 15.24 39.16 4.20
N TYR A 511 15.93 38.44 5.10
CA TYR A 511 16.57 37.16 4.81
C TYR A 511 15.49 36.08 4.80
N GLN A 512 14.86 35.95 3.64
CA GLN A 512 13.72 35.10 3.32
C GLN A 512 13.79 34.68 1.86
N ARG A 513 12.93 33.76 1.40
CA ARG A 513 12.80 33.44 -0.03
C ARG A 513 12.23 34.64 -0.80
N PRO A 514 12.61 34.84 -2.08
CA PRO A 514 12.06 35.95 -2.87
C PRO A 514 10.56 35.77 -3.14
N THR A 515 10.06 34.54 -3.01
CA THR A 515 8.65 34.16 -3.17
C THR A 515 7.84 34.25 -1.87
N PHE A 516 8.47 34.49 -0.71
CA PHE A 516 7.82 34.61 0.60
C PHE A 516 8.61 35.57 1.51
N VAL A 517 8.43 36.87 1.31
CA VAL A 517 9.28 37.90 1.94
C VAL A 517 8.86 38.22 3.38
N THR A 518 7.57 38.44 3.60
CA THR A 518 6.98 38.53 4.94
C THR A 518 5.59 37.91 4.90
N PRO A 519 5.13 37.25 5.97
CA PRO A 519 3.79 36.67 6.01
C PRO A 519 2.67 37.72 5.78
N PRO A 520 1.51 37.33 5.21
CA PRO A 520 0.44 38.24 4.80
C PRO A 520 -0.41 38.72 6.00
N PHE A 521 0.23 39.26 7.02
CA PHE A 521 -0.42 39.82 8.22
C PHE A 521 0.52 40.79 8.96
N ALA A 522 -0.08 41.69 9.74
CA ALA A 522 0.58 42.70 10.54
C ALA A 522 1.66 42.15 11.51
N GLY A 523 2.60 43.00 11.87
CA GLY A 523 3.76 42.67 12.72
C GLY A 523 3.39 42.42 14.18
N PHE A 524 2.78 43.41 14.84
CA PHE A 524 2.59 43.44 16.29
C PHE A 524 1.40 42.59 16.74
N VAL A 525 1.56 41.57 17.58
CA VAL A 525 2.82 41.02 18.14
C VAL A 525 3.30 39.82 17.33
N SER A 526 4.56 39.39 17.49
CA SER A 526 5.11 38.21 16.82
C SER A 526 4.37 36.94 17.26
N GLY A 527 3.65 36.31 16.32
CA GLY A 527 2.93 35.06 16.59
C GLY A 527 3.87 33.94 17.03
N HIS A 528 5.06 33.81 16.42
CA HIS A 528 6.05 32.80 16.80
C HIS A 528 6.51 32.96 18.25
N SER A 529 6.73 34.21 18.69
CA SER A 529 7.14 34.50 20.07
C SER A 529 6.03 34.11 21.06
N THR A 530 4.78 34.44 20.73
CA THR A 530 3.60 34.10 21.54
C THR A 530 3.36 32.59 21.62
N PHE A 531 3.30 31.89 20.47
CA PHE A 531 3.13 30.44 20.41
C PHE A 531 4.24 29.73 21.18
N SER A 532 5.49 30.10 20.91
CA SER A 532 6.64 29.40 21.46
C SER A 532 6.77 29.59 22.95
N ARG A 533 6.50 30.79 23.46
CA ARG A 533 6.54 31.01 24.91
C ARG A 533 5.42 30.27 25.63
N ALA A 534 4.19 30.34 25.10
CA ALA A 534 3.06 29.64 25.69
C ALA A 534 3.30 28.12 25.69
N ALA A 535 3.74 27.56 24.56
CA ALA A 535 4.03 26.14 24.42
C ALA A 535 5.19 25.70 25.33
N ALA A 536 6.25 26.49 25.50
CA ALA A 536 7.36 26.17 26.39
C ALA A 536 6.91 25.99 27.86
N HIS A 537 6.06 26.88 28.36
CA HIS A 537 5.45 26.74 29.69
C HIS A 537 4.59 25.47 29.79
N THR A 538 3.81 25.18 28.76
CA THR A 538 2.98 23.97 28.72
C THR A 538 3.82 22.70 28.67
N MET A 539 4.93 22.68 27.91
CA MET A 539 5.91 21.60 27.88
C MET A 539 6.53 21.38 29.26
N GLU A 540 7.00 22.44 29.92
CA GLU A 540 7.53 22.36 31.30
C GLU A 540 6.47 21.81 32.26
N PHE A 541 5.24 22.32 32.17
CA PHE A 541 4.13 21.88 33.02
C PHE A 541 3.84 20.40 32.86
N MET A 542 3.63 19.91 31.64
CA MET A 542 3.21 18.53 31.43
C MET A 542 4.34 17.52 31.67
N THR A 543 5.59 17.88 31.36
CA THR A 543 6.76 17.02 31.59
C THR A 543 7.26 17.06 33.04
N GLY A 544 6.90 18.10 33.79
CA GLY A 544 7.37 18.34 35.17
C GLY A 544 8.83 18.79 35.25
N SER A 545 9.41 19.22 34.13
CA SER A 545 10.83 19.60 34.03
C SER A 545 10.97 20.79 33.09
N ALA A 546 11.70 21.82 33.52
CA ALA A 546 12.10 22.91 32.62
C ALA A 546 13.02 22.42 31.49
N TYR A 547 13.74 21.32 31.72
CA TYR A 547 14.75 20.77 30.82
C TYR A 547 14.19 19.69 29.90
N PHE A 548 14.69 19.65 28.67
CA PHE A 548 14.49 18.53 27.75
C PHE A 548 14.95 17.20 28.37
N PRO A 549 14.41 16.03 27.96
CA PRO A 549 14.89 14.73 28.44
C PRO A 549 16.40 14.58 28.24
N GLY A 550 17.10 14.05 29.25
CA GLY A 550 18.58 14.00 29.23
C GLY A 550 19.27 15.35 29.49
N GLY A 551 18.49 16.42 29.69
CA GLY A 551 18.95 17.78 29.94
C GLY A 551 19.32 18.57 28.68
N MET A 552 19.00 18.07 27.48
CA MET A 552 19.32 18.75 26.22
C MET A 552 18.44 18.29 25.06
N GLY A 553 17.82 19.22 24.34
CA GLY A 553 17.27 19.00 23.00
C GLY A 553 18.31 19.34 21.93
N GLU A 554 18.29 18.64 20.80
CA GLU A 554 19.21 18.89 19.68
C GLU A 554 18.50 18.80 18.32
N PHE A 555 18.81 19.74 17.43
CA PHE A 555 18.51 19.68 16.00
C PHE A 555 19.81 19.81 15.20
N ILE A 556 19.95 19.07 14.09
CA ILE A 556 21.18 19.05 13.27
C ILE A 556 20.87 19.61 11.88
N ALA A 557 21.57 20.67 11.50
CA ALA A 557 21.63 21.24 10.16
C ALA A 557 22.96 20.83 9.49
N PRO A 558 22.96 19.85 8.57
CA PRO A 558 24.19 19.38 7.94
C PRO A 558 24.79 20.43 7.01
N LEU A 559 26.14 20.40 6.88
CA LEU A 559 26.89 21.28 5.98
C LEU A 559 26.33 21.23 4.56
N ASN A 560 26.07 22.40 3.96
CA ASN A 560 25.53 22.62 2.61
C ASN A 560 24.22 21.86 2.26
N GLU A 561 23.50 21.32 3.26
CA GLU A 561 22.31 20.48 3.00
C GLU A 561 21.03 21.01 3.68
N PHE A 562 21.12 22.09 4.46
CA PHE A 562 19.96 22.59 5.23
C PHE A 562 19.37 23.90 4.68
N LEU A 563 20.19 24.93 4.46
CA LEU A 563 19.68 26.24 4.04
C LEU A 563 19.07 26.16 2.65
N GLN A 564 17.93 26.84 2.49
CA GLN A 564 17.14 26.84 1.25
C GLN A 564 17.09 28.22 0.60
N PHE A 565 17.50 29.27 1.31
CA PHE A 565 17.48 30.63 0.78
C PHE A 565 18.73 30.92 -0.07
N GLU A 566 19.85 30.29 0.29
CA GLU A 566 21.18 30.33 -0.35
C GLU A 566 22.01 29.11 0.14
N GLU A 567 23.19 28.87 -0.43
CA GLU A 567 24.03 27.72 -0.04
C GLU A 567 24.49 27.82 1.43
N GLY A 568 24.37 26.69 2.14
CA GLY A 568 24.95 26.49 3.46
C GLY A 568 24.12 25.57 4.36
N PRO A 569 24.46 25.51 5.67
CA PRO A 569 25.54 26.23 6.35
C PRO A 569 26.94 25.78 5.92
N SER A 570 27.96 26.62 6.13
CA SER A 570 29.36 26.31 5.75
C SER A 570 30.06 25.31 6.68
N ASP A 571 29.46 25.04 7.85
CA ASP A 571 29.79 23.95 8.76
C ASP A 571 28.51 23.26 9.24
N THR A 572 28.62 22.02 9.76
CA THR A 572 27.47 21.35 10.39
C THR A 572 27.08 22.08 11.68
N ILE A 573 25.88 22.65 11.71
CA ILE A 573 25.35 23.34 12.88
C ILE A 573 24.46 22.40 13.67
N ARG A 574 24.58 22.42 15.00
CA ARG A 574 23.64 21.75 15.90
C ARG A 574 23.00 22.81 16.77
N LEU A 575 21.70 23.02 16.62
CA LEU A 575 20.97 23.84 17.57
C LEU A 575 20.73 23.01 18.82
N GLN A 576 21.10 23.54 19.98
CA GLN A 576 20.99 22.85 21.26
C GLN A 576 20.26 23.72 22.27
N TRP A 577 19.36 23.10 23.05
CA TRP A 577 18.57 23.79 24.06
C TRP A 577 18.59 23.00 25.37
N ALA A 578 18.94 23.64 26.48
CA ALA A 578 18.84 22.99 27.79
C ALA A 578 17.37 22.93 28.23
N THR A 579 16.66 24.05 28.14
CA THR A 579 15.27 24.22 28.57
C THR A 579 14.33 24.53 27.42
N TYR A 580 13.03 24.27 27.60
CA TYR A 580 11.99 24.67 26.64
C TYR A 580 11.94 26.19 26.46
N MET A 581 12.28 26.95 27.51
CA MET A 581 12.35 28.41 27.48
C MET A 581 13.52 28.89 26.60
N ASP A 582 14.66 28.20 26.60
CA ASP A 582 15.78 28.54 25.70
C ASP A 582 15.40 28.34 24.23
N ALA A 583 14.64 27.28 23.92
CA ALA A 583 14.12 27.04 22.57
C ALA A 583 13.14 28.15 22.15
N SER A 584 12.25 28.55 23.06
CA SER A 584 11.35 29.68 22.85
C SER A 584 12.10 31.00 22.62
N ASP A 585 13.18 31.25 23.37
CA ASP A 585 13.99 32.46 23.23
C ASP A 585 14.70 32.53 21.88
N GLN A 586 15.28 31.41 21.44
CA GLN A 586 15.91 31.29 20.14
C GLN A 586 14.89 31.41 18.98
N CYS A 587 13.69 30.85 19.15
CA CYS A 587 12.59 31.03 18.17
C CYS A 587 12.28 32.50 17.95
N SER A 588 12.18 33.28 19.01
CA SER A 588 11.96 34.71 18.93
C SER A 588 13.10 35.48 18.25
N LEU A 589 14.36 35.22 18.62
CA LEU A 589 15.53 35.86 17.99
C LEU A 589 15.63 35.59 16.49
N SER A 590 15.22 34.40 16.06
CA SER A 590 15.21 34.00 14.65
C SER A 590 14.42 34.97 13.76
N ARG A 591 13.41 35.67 14.32
CA ARG A 591 12.52 36.57 13.56
C ARG A 591 13.14 37.93 13.32
N ILE A 592 14.09 38.31 14.17
CA ILE A 592 14.89 39.52 14.05
C ILE A 592 16.02 39.31 13.04
N TRP A 593 16.78 38.20 13.13
CA TRP A 593 17.80 37.86 12.13
C TRP A 593 17.19 37.58 10.74
N GLY A 594 16.02 36.94 10.69
CA GLY A 594 15.26 36.79 9.45
C GLY A 594 14.76 38.13 8.85
N GLY A 595 14.77 39.22 9.63
CA GLY A 595 14.38 40.55 9.16
C GLY A 595 12.87 40.81 9.08
N ILE A 596 12.04 39.91 9.63
CA ILE A 596 10.58 39.96 9.44
C ILE A 596 9.83 40.54 10.65
N HIS A 597 10.46 40.58 11.83
CA HIS A 597 9.94 41.20 13.05
C HIS A 597 11.02 42.06 13.70
N PRO A 598 10.72 43.29 14.12
CA PRO A 598 11.61 44.09 14.95
C PRO A 598 11.42 43.73 16.46
N PRO A 599 12.33 44.15 17.36
CA PRO A 599 12.29 43.83 18.79
C PRO A 599 10.94 44.05 19.51
N ILE A 600 10.21 45.12 19.21
CA ILE A 600 8.89 45.42 19.83
C ILE A 600 7.82 44.37 19.51
N ASP A 601 7.98 43.57 18.46
CA ASP A 601 7.05 42.50 18.17
C ASP A 601 7.33 41.25 19.04
N ASP A 602 8.56 41.10 19.55
CA ASP A 602 9.03 39.91 20.27
C ASP A 602 8.61 39.90 21.75
N ILE A 603 9.16 40.82 22.57
CA ILE A 603 8.96 40.84 24.03
C ILE A 603 7.48 40.81 24.43
N PRO A 604 6.57 41.60 23.81
CA PRO A 604 5.14 41.53 24.10
C PRO A 604 4.55 40.15 23.80
N GLY A 605 4.95 39.51 22.69
CA GLY A 605 4.51 38.16 22.36
C GLY A 605 4.94 37.14 23.42
N ARG A 606 6.20 37.21 23.88
CA ARG A 606 6.68 36.38 25.00
C ARG A 606 5.85 36.61 26.26
N MET A 607 5.61 37.87 26.64
CA MET A 607 4.84 38.16 27.87
C MET A 607 3.39 37.68 27.82
N ILE A 608 2.76 37.70 26.65
CA ILE A 608 1.45 37.08 26.46
C ILE A 608 1.56 35.56 26.66
N GLY A 609 2.56 34.93 26.06
CA GLY A 609 2.80 33.49 26.24
C GLY A 609 3.09 33.08 27.69
N ASP A 610 3.77 33.94 28.47
CA ASP A 610 4.01 33.74 29.92
C ASP A 610 2.72 33.68 30.74
N VAL A 611 1.61 34.22 30.23
CA VAL A 611 0.29 34.15 30.86
C VAL A 611 -0.51 32.97 30.32
N ILE A 612 -0.55 32.82 28.99
CA ILE A 612 -1.39 31.81 28.31
C ILE A 612 -0.95 30.39 28.67
N GLY A 613 0.34 30.08 28.63
CA GLY A 613 0.84 28.73 28.89
C GLY A 613 0.39 28.18 30.25
N PRO A 614 0.65 28.89 31.36
CA PRO A 614 0.16 28.51 32.68
C PRO A 614 -1.38 28.46 32.78
N GLN A 615 -2.10 29.43 32.19
CA GLN A 615 -3.57 29.48 32.26
C GLN A 615 -4.22 28.29 31.55
N ALA A 616 -3.78 27.98 30.33
CA ALA A 616 -4.25 26.81 29.57
C ALA A 616 -3.87 25.49 30.25
N SER A 617 -2.63 25.40 30.78
CA SER A 617 -2.17 24.23 31.54
C SER A 617 -3.02 23.96 32.78
N LEU A 618 -3.37 25.00 33.53
CA LEU A 618 -4.21 24.88 34.73
C LEU A 618 -5.65 24.50 34.39
N LEU A 619 -6.22 25.05 33.32
CA LEU A 619 -7.55 24.62 32.86
C LEU A 619 -7.55 23.14 32.47
N ALA A 620 -6.57 22.70 31.68
CA ALA A 620 -6.45 21.30 31.28
C ALA A 620 -6.28 20.36 32.50
N ASP A 621 -5.37 20.69 33.42
CA ASP A 621 -5.18 19.91 34.66
C ASP A 621 -6.46 19.84 35.49
N SER A 622 -7.26 20.93 35.52
CA SER A 622 -8.54 20.94 36.21
C SER A 622 -9.52 19.92 35.60
N ILE A 623 -9.58 19.81 34.26
CA ILE A 623 -10.40 18.83 33.54
C ILE A 623 -9.97 17.41 33.92
N PHE A 624 -8.65 17.15 33.93
CA PHE A 624 -8.10 15.81 34.20
C PHE A 624 -8.19 15.38 35.66
N SER A 625 -8.26 16.36 36.58
CA SER A 625 -8.34 16.14 38.02
C SER A 625 -9.74 15.72 38.50
N ILE A 626 -10.77 15.98 37.70
CA ILE A 626 -12.14 15.62 38.03
C ILE A 626 -12.29 14.11 37.89
N ASN A 627 -12.45 13.46 39.05
CA ASN A 627 -12.86 12.08 39.13
C ASN A 627 -14.33 12.04 39.55
N GLU A 628 -15.22 11.95 38.57
CA GLU A 628 -16.66 11.84 38.81
C GLU A 628 -16.94 10.52 39.54
N ALA A 629 -17.86 10.59 40.50
CA ALA A 629 -18.32 9.40 41.21
C ALA A 629 -19.05 8.49 40.24
N ALA A 630 -18.43 7.37 39.89
CA ALA A 630 -18.95 6.49 38.87
C ALA A 630 -18.51 5.05 39.09
N LEU A 631 -19.24 4.14 38.47
CA LEU A 631 -18.81 2.77 38.27
C LEU A 631 -17.62 2.74 37.29
N THR A 632 -16.51 2.15 37.71
CA THR A 632 -15.26 2.05 36.93
C THR A 632 -15.09 0.72 36.22
N PHE A 633 -15.63 -0.38 36.77
CA PHE A 633 -15.69 -1.66 36.08
C PHE A 633 -16.90 -2.49 36.54
N ALA A 634 -17.33 -3.40 35.68
CA ALA A 634 -18.23 -4.50 36.02
C ALA A 634 -17.67 -5.78 35.39
N THR A 635 -17.43 -6.80 36.20
CA THR A 635 -16.93 -8.10 35.74
C THR A 635 -17.70 -9.22 36.40
N THR A 636 -17.61 -10.42 35.82
CA THR A 636 -18.12 -11.64 36.43
C THR A 636 -16.97 -12.63 36.60
N THR A 637 -17.00 -13.43 37.67
CA THR A 637 -16.04 -14.56 37.82
C THR A 637 -16.36 -15.71 36.89
N ASP A 638 -17.57 -15.75 36.36
CA ASP A 638 -18.01 -16.76 35.41
C ASP A 638 -18.90 -16.10 34.34
N SER A 639 -18.42 -16.09 33.11
CA SER A 639 -19.11 -15.47 31.97
C SER A 639 -20.13 -16.40 31.31
N LEU A 640 -20.14 -17.69 31.64
CA LEU A 640 -21.04 -18.67 31.07
C LEU A 640 -21.45 -19.68 32.14
N ILE A 641 -22.68 -19.57 32.63
CA ILE A 641 -23.22 -20.47 33.64
C ILE A 641 -23.70 -21.74 32.96
N THR A 642 -23.01 -22.84 33.22
CA THR A 642 -23.27 -24.16 32.64
C THR A 642 -23.87 -25.14 33.65
N GLN A 643 -24.16 -26.36 33.21
CA GLN A 643 -24.66 -27.44 34.06
C GLN A 643 -23.71 -27.75 35.22
N VAL A 644 -22.39 -27.59 35.06
CA VAL A 644 -21.42 -27.81 36.14
C VAL A 644 -21.48 -26.74 37.23
N ASP A 645 -22.03 -25.57 36.91
CA ASP A 645 -22.15 -24.43 37.83
C ASP A 645 -23.45 -24.47 38.63
N MET A 646 -24.42 -25.31 38.23
CA MET A 646 -25.70 -25.47 38.94
C MET A 646 -25.52 -25.82 40.41
N GLY A 647 -26.16 -25.04 41.29
CA GLY A 647 -26.05 -25.18 42.74
C GLY A 647 -24.76 -24.59 43.33
N GLY A 648 -23.88 -24.04 42.47
CA GLY A 648 -22.74 -23.23 42.84
C GLY A 648 -23.07 -21.73 42.93
N THR A 649 -22.02 -20.93 43.07
CA THR A 649 -22.11 -19.47 43.15
C THR A 649 -21.07 -18.83 42.24
N PHE A 650 -21.42 -17.71 41.64
CA PHE A 650 -20.50 -16.85 40.91
C PHE A 650 -20.63 -15.41 41.39
N ASN A 651 -19.62 -14.59 41.16
CA ASN A 651 -19.58 -13.21 41.65
C ASN A 651 -19.72 -12.24 40.48
N LEU A 652 -20.54 -11.22 40.68
CA LEU A 652 -20.52 -9.99 39.90
C LEU A 652 -19.73 -8.93 40.70
N ASN A 653 -18.61 -8.47 40.16
CA ASN A 653 -17.73 -7.51 40.80
C ASN A 653 -17.89 -6.14 40.15
N PHE A 654 -18.10 -5.12 40.97
CA PHE A 654 -18.33 -3.74 40.55
C PHE A 654 -17.34 -2.81 41.25
N GLY A 655 -16.53 -2.11 40.48
CA GLY A 655 -15.61 -1.09 40.98
C GLY A 655 -16.21 0.30 40.90
N PHE A 656 -15.84 1.17 41.84
CA PHE A 656 -16.23 2.57 41.87
C PHE A 656 -15.01 3.48 41.98
N SER A 657 -15.09 4.66 41.36
CA SER A 657 -14.02 5.65 41.32
C SER A 657 -13.79 6.37 42.65
N VAL A 658 -14.76 6.29 43.56
CA VAL A 658 -14.75 6.95 44.85
C VAL A 658 -15.29 6.03 45.95
N PRO A 659 -14.92 6.27 47.22
CA PRO A 659 -15.55 5.59 48.35
C PRO A 659 -17.07 5.75 48.36
N MET A 660 -17.77 4.62 48.37
CA MET A 660 -19.21 4.47 48.43
C MET A 660 -19.70 4.43 49.88
N ASP A 661 -20.94 4.84 50.10
CA ASP A 661 -21.61 4.65 51.38
C ASP A 661 -22.02 3.18 51.51
N THR A 662 -21.17 2.40 52.16
CA THR A 662 -21.38 0.96 52.37
C THR A 662 -22.56 0.64 53.29
N SER A 663 -23.23 1.65 53.87
CA SER A 663 -24.49 1.47 54.63
C SER A 663 -25.72 1.42 53.74
N ILE A 664 -25.62 1.87 52.48
CA ILE A 664 -26.68 1.78 51.49
C ILE A 664 -26.69 0.39 50.87
N VAL A 665 -27.88 -0.20 50.77
CA VAL A 665 -28.09 -1.52 50.16
C VAL A 665 -28.17 -1.35 48.63
N PRO A 666 -27.18 -1.82 47.85
CA PRO A 666 -27.26 -1.79 46.40
C PRO A 666 -28.38 -2.71 45.93
N ASN A 667 -29.04 -2.33 44.84
CA ASN A 667 -30.16 -3.09 44.28
C ASN A 667 -29.81 -3.59 42.88
N LEU A 668 -29.78 -4.92 42.73
CA LEU A 668 -29.60 -5.60 41.46
C LEU A 668 -30.94 -6.13 40.96
N THR A 669 -31.38 -5.65 39.79
CA THR A 669 -32.59 -6.12 39.12
C THR A 669 -32.21 -7.03 37.96
N LEU A 670 -32.76 -8.25 37.94
CA LEU A 670 -32.77 -9.15 36.78
C LEU A 670 -34.06 -8.88 36.01
N PHE A 671 -34.00 -8.36 34.78
CA PHE A 671 -35.21 -7.96 34.05
C PHE A 671 -35.44 -8.67 32.73
N THR A 672 -34.53 -9.52 32.28
CA THR A 672 -34.88 -10.57 31.31
C THR A 672 -35.82 -11.56 31.99
N GLY A 673 -37.03 -11.72 31.43
CA GLY A 673 -38.17 -12.35 32.13
C GLY A 673 -37.94 -13.77 32.67
N THR A 674 -37.00 -14.51 32.08
CA THR A 674 -36.63 -15.87 32.51
C THR A 674 -35.35 -15.93 33.35
N LEU A 675 -34.54 -14.87 33.41
CA LEU A 675 -33.24 -14.86 34.11
C LEU A 675 -33.35 -15.14 35.60
N SER A 676 -34.43 -14.66 36.22
CA SER A 676 -34.75 -14.96 37.63
C SER A 676 -35.02 -16.43 37.94
N THR A 677 -35.21 -17.27 36.91
CA THR A 677 -35.35 -18.73 37.07
C THR A 677 -34.01 -19.46 37.00
N ALA A 678 -32.99 -18.84 36.39
CA ALA A 678 -31.66 -19.39 36.19
C ALA A 678 -30.66 -18.95 37.27
N VAL A 679 -30.77 -17.71 37.73
CA VAL A 679 -29.87 -17.15 38.72
C VAL A 679 -30.66 -16.32 39.74
N ALA A 680 -30.16 -16.26 40.96
CA ALA A 680 -30.72 -15.42 42.02
C ALA A 680 -29.62 -14.68 42.77
N GLN A 681 -29.90 -13.45 43.21
CA GLN A 681 -28.99 -12.75 44.12
C GLN A 681 -29.01 -13.46 45.49
N ASN A 682 -27.84 -13.88 45.98
CA ASN A 682 -27.69 -14.51 47.29
C ASN A 682 -27.43 -13.44 48.36
N TYR A 683 -26.25 -12.83 48.33
CA TYR A 683 -25.87 -11.72 49.20
C TYR A 683 -24.91 -10.78 48.46
N TYR A 684 -24.64 -9.63 49.05
CA TYR A 684 -23.61 -8.71 48.59
C TYR A 684 -22.66 -8.37 49.74
N TYR A 685 -21.45 -7.98 49.41
CA TYR A 685 -20.52 -7.40 50.37
C TYR A 685 -19.60 -6.42 49.67
N TRP A 686 -19.07 -5.48 50.44
CA TRP A 686 -18.05 -4.56 50.00
C TRP A 686 -16.68 -5.15 50.38
N ILE A 687 -15.78 -5.33 49.41
CA ILE A 687 -14.38 -5.70 49.69
C ILE A 687 -13.73 -4.55 50.46
N ASP A 688 -13.95 -3.33 49.96
CA ASP A 688 -13.67 -2.06 50.61
C ASP A 688 -14.71 -1.03 50.16
N SER A 689 -14.54 0.25 50.51
CA SER A 689 -15.51 1.29 50.11
C SER A 689 -15.58 1.52 48.60
N THR A 690 -14.69 0.97 47.78
CA THR A 690 -14.61 1.18 46.34
C THR A 690 -14.98 -0.04 45.51
N GLU A 691 -15.17 -1.21 46.12
CA GLU A 691 -15.45 -2.44 45.38
C GLU A 691 -16.60 -3.24 46.00
N LEU A 692 -17.67 -3.41 45.23
CA LEU A 692 -18.86 -4.18 45.57
C LEU A 692 -18.81 -5.53 44.87
N VAL A 693 -19.06 -6.59 45.63
CA VAL A 693 -19.29 -7.92 45.10
C VAL A 693 -20.74 -8.31 45.37
N ILE A 694 -21.44 -8.71 44.32
CA ILE A 694 -22.75 -9.35 44.41
C ILE A 694 -22.57 -10.84 44.09
N VAL A 695 -22.82 -11.68 45.08
CA VAL A 695 -22.76 -13.13 44.93
C VAL A 695 -24.11 -13.62 44.40
N MET A 696 -24.05 -14.31 43.27
CA MET A 696 -25.19 -14.88 42.58
C MET A 696 -25.20 -16.40 42.79
N ASP A 697 -26.37 -16.96 43.07
CA ASP A 697 -26.60 -18.40 43.02
C ASP A 697 -26.92 -18.80 41.57
N ALA A 698 -26.22 -19.82 41.06
CA ALA A 698 -26.63 -20.52 39.86
C ALA A 698 -27.71 -21.54 40.25
N LEU A 699 -28.96 -21.28 39.84
CA LEU A 699 -30.09 -22.13 40.17
C LEU A 699 -30.05 -23.43 39.35
N THR A 700 -30.85 -24.40 39.75
CA THR A 700 -30.86 -25.76 39.17
C THR A 700 -31.86 -25.93 38.02
N SER A 701 -32.31 -24.82 37.42
CA SER A 701 -33.19 -24.88 36.27
C SER A 701 -32.39 -25.23 35.02
N SER A 702 -32.95 -26.08 34.16
CA SER A 702 -32.40 -26.40 32.84
C SER A 702 -32.94 -25.39 31.83
N ILE A 703 -32.16 -24.39 31.46
CA ILE A 703 -32.60 -23.27 30.61
C ILE A 703 -31.45 -22.62 29.85
N GLU A 704 -31.77 -22.06 28.68
CA GLU A 704 -30.88 -21.21 27.89
C GLU A 704 -31.35 -19.75 27.94
N ILE A 705 -30.42 -18.83 28.22
CA ILE A 705 -30.66 -17.39 28.23
C ILE A 705 -29.44 -16.67 27.63
N TRP A 706 -29.64 -16.16 26.42
CA TRP A 706 -28.61 -15.44 25.65
C TRP A 706 -28.62 -13.92 25.86
N ASP A 707 -29.69 -13.39 26.47
CA ASP A 707 -29.88 -11.97 26.77
C ASP A 707 -29.93 -11.74 28.29
N ALA A 708 -28.83 -11.99 29.01
CA ALA A 708 -28.81 -11.85 30.46
C ALA A 708 -28.56 -10.39 30.89
N ASP A 709 -29.62 -9.60 30.81
CA ASP A 709 -29.60 -8.18 31.16
C ASP A 709 -29.84 -7.95 32.66
N ILE A 710 -28.94 -7.18 33.27
CA ILE A 710 -28.97 -6.83 34.69
C ILE A 710 -28.86 -5.32 34.89
N LYS A 711 -29.48 -4.81 35.96
CA LYS A 711 -29.47 -3.39 36.31
C LYS A 711 -29.04 -3.21 37.75
N LEU A 712 -28.00 -2.41 37.96
CA LEU A 712 -27.52 -2.02 39.27
C LEU A 712 -27.97 -0.58 39.57
N ASN A 713 -28.63 -0.37 40.71
CA ASN A 713 -29.10 0.93 41.17
C ASN A 713 -29.02 1.08 42.70
N ASN A 714 -29.50 2.22 43.20
CA ASN A 714 -29.44 2.59 44.62
C ASN A 714 -28.01 2.67 45.17
N LEU A 715 -27.13 3.32 44.41
CA LEU A 715 -25.72 3.52 44.74
C LEU A 715 -25.51 4.97 45.20
N MET A 716 -24.78 5.16 46.30
CA MET A 716 -24.48 6.47 46.85
C MET A 716 -23.02 6.54 47.29
N THR A 717 -22.36 7.65 47.03
CA THR A 717 -21.02 7.93 47.55
C THR A 717 -21.03 8.16 49.07
N GLY A 718 -19.88 8.00 49.73
CA GLY A 718 -19.72 8.39 51.14
C GLY A 718 -19.97 9.89 51.41
N THR A 719 -20.02 10.70 50.36
CA THR A 719 -20.37 12.14 50.37
C THR A 719 -21.83 12.43 50.01
N ALA A 720 -22.71 11.42 50.04
CA ALA A 720 -24.15 11.54 49.78
C ALA A 720 -24.56 11.98 48.35
N ILE A 721 -23.69 11.75 47.36
CA ILE A 721 -24.02 11.88 45.93
C ILE A 721 -24.58 10.55 45.43
N SER A 722 -25.81 10.55 44.91
CA SER A 722 -26.39 9.36 44.26
C SER A 722 -25.80 9.15 42.88
N LEU A 723 -25.39 7.92 42.58
CA LEU A 723 -24.98 7.53 41.23
C LEU A 723 -26.21 7.17 40.39
N GLN A 724 -26.06 7.29 39.07
CA GLN A 724 -27.08 6.86 38.10
C GLN A 724 -27.31 5.35 38.12
N GLU A 725 -28.38 4.90 37.45
CA GLU A 725 -28.63 3.47 37.23
C GLU A 725 -27.69 2.93 36.14
N TYR A 726 -27.09 1.77 36.37
CA TYR A 726 -26.21 1.10 35.41
C TYR A 726 -26.90 -0.12 34.84
N THR A 727 -26.95 -0.22 33.51
CA THR A 727 -27.53 -1.36 32.79
C THR A 727 -26.42 -2.11 32.07
N PHE A 728 -26.34 -3.42 32.29
CA PHE A 728 -25.36 -4.29 31.65
C PHE A 728 -26.10 -5.32 30.83
N LYS A 729 -25.73 -5.42 29.55
CA LYS A 729 -26.23 -6.45 28.65
C LYS A 729 -25.20 -7.58 28.57
N ASN A 730 -25.66 -8.82 28.71
CA ASN A 730 -24.85 -10.03 28.51
C ASN A 730 -23.53 -10.04 29.31
N LEU A 731 -23.57 -9.56 30.56
CA LEU A 731 -22.40 -9.58 31.44
C LEU A 731 -21.95 -11.03 31.72
N PHE A 732 -22.90 -11.96 31.72
CA PHE A 732 -22.71 -13.40 31.69
C PHE A 732 -23.78 -14.00 30.77
N LEU A 733 -23.68 -15.28 30.43
CA LEU A 733 -24.71 -16.03 29.71
C LEU A 733 -25.14 -17.22 30.58
N VAL A 734 -26.32 -17.78 30.31
CA VAL A 734 -26.78 -18.99 30.99
C VAL A 734 -27.09 -20.04 29.93
N ASP A 735 -26.44 -21.18 30.05
CA ASP A 735 -26.76 -22.38 29.30
C ASP A 735 -26.59 -23.61 30.20
N THR A 736 -27.63 -23.94 30.95
CA THR A 736 -27.65 -25.09 31.86
C THR A 736 -28.44 -26.28 31.29
N ARG A 737 -28.89 -26.18 30.04
CA ARG A 737 -29.70 -27.21 29.39
C ARG A 737 -28.76 -28.30 28.87
N SER A 738 -29.11 -29.56 29.13
CA SER A 738 -28.38 -30.67 28.51
C SER A 738 -28.94 -30.92 27.11
N PRO A 739 -28.09 -31.19 26.12
CA PRO A 739 -28.53 -31.55 24.78
C PRO A 739 -29.30 -32.87 24.80
N LEU A 740 -30.40 -32.93 24.06
CA LEU A 740 -31.25 -34.10 23.90
C LEU A 740 -31.25 -34.59 22.46
N VAL A 741 -31.19 -35.91 22.26
CA VAL A 741 -31.47 -36.50 20.96
C VAL A 741 -32.98 -36.43 20.70
N SER A 742 -33.38 -35.41 19.93
CA SER A 742 -34.78 -35.13 19.58
C SER A 742 -35.41 -36.23 18.71
N SER A 743 -34.60 -36.81 17.82
CA SER A 743 -35.00 -37.89 16.92
C SER A 743 -33.76 -38.55 16.30
N TYR A 744 -33.96 -39.72 15.71
CA TYR A 744 -32.96 -40.35 14.86
C TYR A 744 -33.59 -40.80 13.55
N GLN A 745 -32.79 -40.86 12.51
CA GLN A 745 -33.17 -41.44 11.22
C GLN A 745 -32.16 -42.52 10.85
N SER A 746 -32.67 -43.71 10.55
CA SER A 746 -31.89 -44.82 9.98
C SER A 746 -32.27 -45.00 8.53
N ASN A 747 -31.28 -45.24 7.68
CA ASN A 747 -31.51 -45.58 6.28
C ASN A 747 -32.00 -47.02 6.07
N HIS A 748 -31.87 -47.91 7.05
CA HIS A 748 -32.30 -49.32 6.99
C HIS A 748 -33.06 -49.75 8.23
N MET A 749 -33.99 -50.70 8.11
CA MET A 749 -34.74 -51.31 9.23
C MET A 749 -34.63 -52.85 9.26
N VAL A 750 -34.29 -53.47 8.14
CA VAL A 750 -33.91 -54.89 8.02
C VAL A 750 -32.54 -54.89 7.34
N LEU A 751 -31.57 -55.58 7.93
CA LEU A 751 -30.18 -55.64 7.49
C LEU A 751 -29.96 -56.97 6.78
N ASN A 752 -30.08 -56.94 5.46
CA ASN A 752 -29.84 -58.08 4.58
C ASN A 752 -28.59 -57.87 3.72
N ASP A 753 -28.31 -58.74 2.76
CA ASP A 753 -27.08 -58.62 1.98
C ASP A 753 -26.99 -57.34 1.15
N ALA A 754 -28.13 -56.85 0.67
CA ALA A 754 -28.20 -55.54 0.01
C ALA A 754 -27.81 -54.39 0.97
N SER A 755 -27.95 -54.60 2.28
CA SER A 755 -27.56 -53.64 3.31
C SER A 755 -26.05 -53.67 3.58
N THR A 756 -25.33 -54.77 3.34
CA THR A 756 -23.88 -54.90 3.63
C THR A 756 -22.99 -54.01 2.75
N ALA A 757 -23.42 -53.72 1.52
CA ALA A 757 -22.73 -52.82 0.59
C ALA A 757 -22.96 -51.33 0.88
N GLN A 758 -23.86 -51.01 1.82
CA GLN A 758 -24.18 -49.66 2.23
C GLN A 758 -23.79 -49.47 3.69
N ALA A 759 -23.22 -48.32 4.06
CA ALA A 759 -23.06 -48.04 5.48
C ALA A 759 -24.46 -47.87 6.11
N LEU A 760 -24.69 -48.50 7.26
CA LEU A 760 -25.82 -48.11 8.10
C LEU A 760 -25.53 -46.69 8.57
N SER A 761 -26.33 -45.74 8.09
CA SER A 761 -26.22 -44.34 8.46
C SER A 761 -27.32 -44.03 9.46
N ILE A 762 -26.90 -43.67 10.66
CA ILE A 762 -27.79 -43.20 11.71
C ILE A 762 -27.51 -41.72 11.93
N SER A 763 -28.45 -40.88 11.50
CA SER A 763 -28.41 -39.44 11.79
C SER A 763 -29.09 -39.19 13.13
N LEU A 764 -28.29 -38.81 14.12
CA LEU A 764 -28.77 -38.33 15.42
C LEU A 764 -29.02 -36.82 15.32
N ILE A 765 -30.25 -36.39 15.60
CA ILE A 765 -30.64 -34.98 15.57
C ILE A 765 -30.79 -34.51 17.01
N PHE A 766 -29.89 -33.61 17.42
CA PHE A 766 -29.92 -32.95 18.71
C PHE A 766 -30.87 -31.74 18.67
N ASP A 767 -31.50 -31.43 19.79
CA ASP A 767 -32.38 -30.27 19.92
C ASP A 767 -31.64 -28.94 20.14
N GLU A 768 -30.30 -28.96 20.14
CA GLU A 768 -29.42 -27.80 20.27
C GLU A 768 -28.01 -28.02 19.70
N PRO A 769 -27.23 -26.94 19.45
CA PRO A 769 -25.86 -27.01 18.94
C PRO A 769 -24.87 -27.70 19.88
N CYS A 770 -24.18 -28.72 19.37
CA CYS A 770 -23.23 -29.56 20.07
C CYS A 770 -21.76 -29.26 19.76
N ASP A 771 -20.86 -29.64 20.68
CA ASP A 771 -19.42 -29.58 20.49
C ASP A 771 -19.02 -30.62 19.43
N THR A 772 -18.72 -30.11 18.23
CA THR A 772 -18.40 -30.94 17.08
C THR A 772 -17.03 -31.62 17.18
N SER A 773 -16.21 -31.28 18.18
CA SER A 773 -14.94 -31.95 18.47
C SER A 773 -15.12 -33.27 19.25
N ILE A 774 -16.29 -33.49 19.87
CA ILE A 774 -16.61 -34.68 20.66
C ILE A 774 -17.65 -35.51 19.91
N ALA A 775 -17.30 -36.75 19.56
CA ALA A 775 -18.24 -37.68 18.95
C ALA A 775 -19.13 -38.35 20.01
N PRO A 776 -20.47 -38.43 19.80
CA PRO A 776 -21.35 -39.17 20.69
C PRO A 776 -21.12 -40.69 20.57
N THR A 777 -21.23 -41.42 21.69
CA THR A 777 -21.03 -42.88 21.72
C THR A 777 -22.35 -43.61 21.55
N ILE A 778 -22.41 -44.58 20.62
CA ILE A 778 -23.61 -45.38 20.30
C ILE A 778 -23.36 -46.86 20.59
N GLN A 779 -24.35 -47.55 21.15
CA GLN A 779 -24.29 -48.98 21.46
C GLN A 779 -25.55 -49.74 21.00
N PHE A 780 -25.37 -50.97 20.50
CA PHE A 780 -26.45 -51.89 20.12
C PHE A 780 -26.54 -53.12 21.03
N SER A 781 -27.72 -53.72 21.15
CA SER A 781 -27.96 -54.99 21.86
C SER A 781 -29.16 -55.76 21.31
N GLY A 782 -29.09 -57.10 21.29
CA GLY A 782 -30.17 -57.96 20.78
C GLY A 782 -30.06 -59.42 21.26
N THR A 783 -31.14 -60.20 21.15
CA THR A 783 -31.10 -61.64 21.48
C THR A 783 -30.46 -62.39 20.32
N ASN A 784 -29.44 -63.22 20.56
CA ASN A 784 -28.61 -63.89 19.53
C ASN A 784 -27.72 -62.97 18.67
N TYR A 785 -27.64 -61.67 18.99
CA TYR A 785 -26.64 -60.77 18.43
C TYR A 785 -25.26 -61.07 19.05
N LEU A 786 -24.60 -62.11 18.54
CA LEU A 786 -23.32 -62.63 19.07
C LEU A 786 -22.10 -62.14 18.28
N ASN A 787 -22.31 -61.71 17.04
CA ASN A 787 -21.29 -61.16 16.17
C ASN A 787 -21.40 -59.63 16.10
N PRO A 788 -20.29 -58.89 15.92
CA PRO A 788 -20.32 -57.44 15.79
C PRO A 788 -20.75 -57.03 14.36
N THR A 789 -21.94 -57.44 13.94
CA THR A 789 -22.48 -57.16 12.59
C THR A 789 -22.50 -55.66 12.29
N LEU A 790 -22.55 -54.80 13.33
CA LEU A 790 -22.47 -53.34 13.22
C LEU A 790 -21.20 -52.86 13.90
N THR A 791 -20.26 -52.34 13.11
CA THR A 791 -19.01 -51.76 13.62
C THR A 791 -18.93 -50.27 13.27
N LEU A 792 -18.68 -49.41 14.26
CA LEU A 792 -18.64 -47.96 14.05
C LEU A 792 -17.41 -47.55 13.23
N GLN A 793 -17.64 -46.78 12.15
CA GLN A 793 -16.58 -46.13 11.39
C GLN A 793 -16.17 -44.81 12.05
N GLY A 794 -15.34 -44.87 13.10
CA GLY A 794 -14.94 -43.69 13.87
C GLY A 794 -14.26 -42.58 13.06
N GLY A 795 -13.61 -42.90 11.93
CA GLY A 795 -12.95 -41.92 11.05
C GLY A 795 -13.87 -41.23 10.03
N ASN A 796 -15.05 -41.81 9.77
CA ASN A 796 -16.01 -41.32 8.76
C ASN A 796 -17.32 -40.83 9.38
N SER A 797 -17.59 -41.18 10.63
CA SER A 797 -18.70 -40.63 11.40
C SER A 797 -18.36 -39.21 11.82
N MET A 798 -19.21 -38.25 11.44
CA MET A 798 -18.90 -36.83 11.60
C MET A 798 -20.14 -36.02 11.92
N TRP A 799 -19.91 -34.87 12.54
CA TRP A 799 -20.91 -33.81 12.64
C TRP A 799 -21.15 -33.22 11.24
N GLN A 800 -22.40 -33.26 10.76
CA GLN A 800 -22.79 -32.63 9.51
C GLN A 800 -22.97 -31.11 9.69
N ASN A 801 -23.49 -30.74 10.86
CA ASN A 801 -23.56 -29.40 11.40
C ASN A 801 -23.54 -29.53 12.93
N ASP A 802 -23.67 -28.43 13.66
CA ASP A 802 -23.65 -28.46 15.13
C ASP A 802 -24.85 -29.16 15.77
N THR A 803 -25.96 -29.42 15.08
CA THR A 803 -27.14 -30.11 15.66
C THR A 803 -27.31 -31.55 15.17
N THR A 804 -26.50 -32.00 14.20
CA THR A 804 -26.70 -33.28 13.52
C THR A 804 -25.41 -34.08 13.45
N TYR A 805 -25.36 -35.22 14.14
CA TYR A 805 -24.26 -36.18 14.05
C TYR A 805 -24.65 -37.37 13.18
N VAL A 806 -23.84 -37.66 12.17
CA VAL A 806 -24.04 -38.80 11.28
C VAL A 806 -23.07 -39.90 11.70
N ALA A 807 -23.62 -40.94 12.32
CA ALA A 807 -22.88 -42.16 12.66
C ALA A 807 -22.98 -43.16 11.51
N LEU A 808 -21.82 -43.56 10.98
CA LEU A 808 -21.72 -44.56 9.94
C LEU A 808 -21.22 -45.87 10.55
N PHE A 809 -21.95 -46.95 10.30
CA PHE A 809 -21.54 -48.29 10.69
C PHE A 809 -21.28 -49.14 9.45
N ASP A 810 -20.17 -49.87 9.49
CA ASP A 810 -19.96 -51.02 8.61
C ASP A 810 -20.93 -52.12 9.02
N ILE A 811 -21.71 -52.61 8.04
CA ILE A 811 -22.49 -53.82 8.18
C ILE A 811 -21.61 -54.97 7.68
N VAL A 812 -21.14 -55.79 8.60
CA VAL A 812 -20.32 -56.96 8.27
C VAL A 812 -21.24 -58.14 8.02
N ASP A 813 -21.26 -58.63 6.79
CA ASP A 813 -21.92 -59.87 6.43
C ASP A 813 -21.27 -61.04 7.20
N PHE A 814 -22.03 -61.66 8.09
CA PHE A 814 -21.66 -62.88 8.79
C PHE A 814 -22.48 -64.09 8.35
N ASN A 815 -23.28 -63.94 7.29
CA ASN A 815 -24.20 -64.93 6.76
C ASN A 815 -25.09 -65.49 7.88
N GLU A 816 -25.73 -64.58 8.63
CA GLU A 816 -26.49 -64.85 9.85
C GLU A 816 -27.87 -64.19 9.84
N THR A 817 -28.76 -64.69 10.72
CA THR A 817 -30.12 -64.18 10.91
C THR A 817 -30.37 -63.82 12.39
N VAL A 818 -30.81 -62.59 12.70
CA VAL A 818 -31.11 -62.06 14.05
C VAL A 818 -32.43 -61.27 14.07
N ASP A 819 -33.40 -61.69 14.87
CA ASP A 819 -34.78 -61.17 14.82
C ASP A 819 -35.03 -59.79 15.48
N LEU A 820 -34.15 -59.27 16.38
CA LEU A 820 -34.39 -57.98 17.06
C LEU A 820 -33.15 -57.32 17.70
N ILE A 821 -32.89 -56.04 17.36
CA ILE A 821 -31.80 -55.20 17.92
C ILE A 821 -32.28 -53.81 18.38
N THR A 822 -31.82 -53.36 19.57
CA THR A 822 -32.09 -52.05 20.20
C THR A 822 -30.84 -51.15 20.26
N MET A 823 -31.00 -49.81 20.18
CA MET A 823 -29.92 -48.81 20.17
C MET A 823 -29.93 -47.91 21.43
N SER A 824 -28.76 -47.48 21.92
CA SER A 824 -28.61 -46.48 22.98
C SER A 824 -27.52 -45.46 22.64
N VAL A 825 -27.76 -44.18 22.94
CA VAL A 825 -26.76 -43.10 22.85
C VAL A 825 -26.29 -42.77 24.26
N LEU A 826 -24.99 -42.93 24.51
CA LEU A 826 -24.41 -42.92 25.86
C LEU A 826 -23.78 -41.58 26.25
N THR A 827 -23.24 -40.84 25.26
CA THR A 827 -22.51 -39.58 25.49
C THR A 827 -22.80 -38.58 24.38
N GLY A 828 -22.66 -37.30 24.70
CA GLY A 828 -22.85 -36.13 23.83
C GLY A 828 -22.70 -34.88 24.68
N THR A 829 -22.18 -33.80 24.10
CA THR A 829 -21.88 -32.56 24.83
C THR A 829 -22.27 -31.39 23.95
N ASP A 830 -22.94 -30.38 24.53
CA ASP A 830 -23.27 -29.18 23.77
C ASP A 830 -22.01 -28.33 23.49
N LYS A 831 -22.13 -27.21 22.76
CA LYS A 831 -20.98 -26.30 22.53
C LYS A 831 -20.47 -25.64 23.82
N GLN A 832 -21.28 -25.61 24.87
CA GLN A 832 -21.01 -24.94 26.14
C GLN A 832 -20.45 -25.91 27.20
N GLY A 833 -20.39 -27.20 26.90
CA GLY A 833 -19.79 -28.22 27.75
C GLY A 833 -20.77 -29.05 28.58
N ASN A 834 -22.10 -28.89 28.40
CA ASN A 834 -23.08 -29.67 29.17
C ASN A 834 -23.20 -31.10 28.62
N PRO A 835 -22.99 -32.13 29.45
CA PRO A 835 -23.19 -33.52 29.03
C PRO A 835 -24.68 -33.85 28.86
N MET A 836 -25.00 -34.66 27.85
CA MET A 836 -26.31 -35.29 27.72
C MET A 836 -26.49 -36.44 28.73
N ASP A 837 -27.74 -36.71 29.10
CA ASP A 837 -28.11 -37.97 29.76
C ASP A 837 -28.16 -39.13 28.75
N SER A 838 -27.77 -40.33 29.19
CA SER A 838 -27.86 -41.52 28.34
C SER A 838 -29.31 -41.81 27.97
N VAL A 839 -29.58 -42.02 26.68
CA VAL A 839 -30.93 -42.27 26.16
C VAL A 839 -30.99 -43.62 25.44
N GLY A 840 -31.90 -44.49 25.91
CA GLY A 840 -32.27 -45.71 25.20
C GLY A 840 -33.31 -45.38 24.13
N LEU A 841 -32.99 -45.65 22.87
CA LEU A 841 -33.86 -45.38 21.74
C LEU A 841 -34.54 -46.70 21.33
N ALA A 842 -35.88 -46.69 21.22
CA ALA A 842 -36.61 -47.85 20.74
C ALA A 842 -36.29 -48.05 19.24
N ALA A 843 -35.66 -49.17 18.91
CA ALA A 843 -35.39 -49.59 17.53
C ALA A 843 -35.67 -51.09 17.37
N THR A 844 -36.09 -51.47 16.16
CA THR A 844 -36.52 -52.83 15.76
C THR A 844 -35.75 -53.24 14.49
N PHE A 845 -34.43 -53.41 14.57
CA PHE A 845 -33.68 -53.95 13.43
C PHE A 845 -33.71 -55.48 13.42
N GLU A 846 -33.98 -56.07 12.25
CA GLU A 846 -33.79 -57.50 11.93
C GLU A 846 -32.50 -57.65 11.09
N ILE A 847 -31.72 -58.72 11.24
CA ILE A 847 -30.57 -59.07 10.40
C ILE A 847 -30.90 -60.37 9.66
N ASP A 848 -30.65 -60.46 8.35
CA ASP A 848 -30.77 -61.68 7.55
C ASP A 848 -29.87 -61.63 6.29
N THR A 849 -28.65 -62.15 6.40
CA THR A 849 -27.55 -61.96 5.42
C THR A 849 -27.13 -63.25 4.68
N GLU A 850 -28.04 -64.22 4.52
CA GLU A 850 -27.73 -65.49 3.82
C GLU A 850 -28.21 -65.48 2.35
N ASN A 851 -27.31 -65.74 1.37
CA ASN A 851 -27.61 -65.63 -0.09
C ASN A 851 -27.92 -66.96 -0.83
N PRO A 852 -28.85 -66.97 -1.83
CA PRO A 852 -29.12 -68.11 -2.73
C PRO A 852 -28.05 -68.33 -3.84
N THR A 853 -27.92 -69.54 -4.46
CA THR A 853 -26.95 -69.87 -5.57
C THR A 853 -27.52 -70.76 -6.70
N ILE A 854 -26.95 -70.71 -7.94
CA ILE A 854 -27.29 -71.59 -9.09
C ILE A 854 -26.57 -72.94 -9.02
N ILE A 855 -27.29 -74.02 -9.34
CA ILE A 855 -26.77 -75.39 -9.38
C ILE A 855 -26.43 -75.86 -10.81
N SER A 856 -27.17 -75.47 -11.87
CA SER A 856 -26.91 -75.90 -13.28
C SER A 856 -27.67 -75.12 -14.38
N ALA A 857 -27.14 -75.04 -15.64
CA ALA A 857 -27.82 -74.51 -16.85
C ALA A 857 -27.46 -75.23 -18.20
N ILE A 858 -28.42 -75.53 -19.11
CA ILE A 858 -28.20 -76.40 -20.31
C ILE A 858 -28.98 -75.92 -21.58
N SER A 859 -28.35 -75.82 -22.78
CA SER A 859 -28.92 -75.37 -24.10
C SER A 859 -29.06 -76.47 -25.19
N THR A 860 -29.88 -76.23 -26.23
CA THR A 860 -30.12 -77.17 -27.37
C THR A 860 -29.33 -76.92 -28.68
N GLU A 861 -28.62 -75.79 -28.86
CA GLU A 861 -27.79 -75.44 -30.05
C GLU A 861 -26.29 -75.25 -29.72
N THR A 862 -25.39 -75.20 -30.72
CA THR A 862 -23.92 -75.06 -30.49
C THR A 862 -23.16 -73.90 -31.20
N LEU A 863 -23.52 -73.47 -32.43
CA LEU A 863 -22.98 -72.28 -33.13
C LEU A 863 -24.07 -71.60 -33.95
N ILE A 864 -24.13 -70.27 -33.93
CA ILE A 864 -25.06 -69.44 -34.71
C ILE A 864 -24.30 -68.64 -35.78
N SER A 865 -24.75 -68.64 -37.03
CA SER A 865 -24.15 -67.93 -38.18
C SER A 865 -25.19 -67.29 -39.12
N GLN A 866 -24.76 -66.50 -40.13
CA GLN A 866 -25.71 -65.86 -41.07
C GLN A 866 -26.65 -66.87 -41.75
N ALA A 867 -26.26 -68.16 -41.80
CA ALA A 867 -27.08 -69.25 -42.31
C ALA A 867 -28.27 -69.64 -41.38
N ASP A 868 -28.14 -69.48 -40.06
CA ASP A 868 -29.12 -69.92 -39.06
C ASP A 868 -30.36 -69.02 -38.97
N LEU A 869 -30.31 -67.85 -39.63
CA LEU A 869 -31.46 -66.97 -39.85
C LEU A 869 -32.61 -67.63 -40.65
N ALA A 870 -32.36 -68.80 -41.25
CA ALA A 870 -33.39 -69.59 -41.90
C ALA A 870 -34.27 -70.40 -40.90
N SER A 871 -33.84 -70.65 -39.65
CA SER A 871 -34.61 -71.40 -38.63
C SER A 871 -34.37 -70.90 -37.18
N PRO A 872 -35.11 -69.88 -36.70
CA PRO A 872 -34.63 -69.03 -35.60
C PRO A 872 -35.16 -69.34 -34.17
N GLN A 873 -35.07 -70.57 -33.61
CA GLN A 873 -35.53 -70.85 -32.21
C GLN A 873 -34.88 -72.07 -31.47
N PHE A 874 -34.67 -71.99 -30.14
CA PHE A 874 -34.08 -73.06 -29.25
C PHE A 874 -34.44 -72.92 -27.73
N ASN A 875 -34.05 -73.82 -26.78
CA ASN A 875 -34.46 -73.81 -25.33
C ASN A 875 -33.33 -73.98 -24.28
N VAL A 876 -33.55 -73.55 -23.00
CA VAL A 876 -32.62 -73.59 -21.83
C VAL A 876 -33.30 -73.83 -20.43
N ASP A 877 -32.68 -74.58 -19.49
CA ASP A 877 -33.19 -74.89 -18.11
C ASP A 877 -32.22 -74.51 -16.96
N VAL A 878 -32.68 -74.06 -15.76
CA VAL A 878 -31.87 -73.58 -14.57
C VAL A 878 -32.42 -74.02 -13.17
N THR A 879 -31.57 -74.33 -12.15
CA THR A 879 -31.93 -74.77 -10.75
C THR A 879 -31.18 -74.01 -9.61
N PHE A 880 -31.77 -73.78 -8.42
CA PHE A 880 -31.28 -72.95 -7.27
C PHE A 880 -31.13 -73.67 -5.89
N SER A 881 -30.42 -73.06 -4.91
CA SER A 881 -30.00 -73.68 -3.62
C SER A 881 -30.93 -73.55 -2.40
N GLU A 882 -31.84 -72.58 -2.39
CA GLU A 882 -32.81 -72.36 -1.30
C GLU A 882 -34.16 -71.90 -1.86
N LYS A 883 -35.10 -71.52 -0.98
CA LYS A 883 -36.44 -71.15 -1.40
C LYS A 883 -36.43 -69.79 -2.08
N MET A 884 -36.67 -69.80 -3.39
CA MET A 884 -36.75 -68.57 -4.18
C MET A 884 -38.15 -67.96 -4.11
N ASP A 885 -38.24 -66.64 -4.30
CA ASP A 885 -39.52 -65.96 -4.53
C ASP A 885 -40.11 -66.38 -5.89
N THR A 886 -40.96 -67.41 -5.85
CA THR A 886 -41.64 -67.95 -7.03
C THR A 886 -42.64 -66.99 -7.69
N THR A 887 -42.89 -65.81 -7.10
CA THR A 887 -43.70 -64.77 -7.75
C THR A 887 -42.92 -64.00 -8.82
N LEU A 888 -41.58 -64.05 -8.80
CA LEU A 888 -40.70 -63.44 -9.78
C LEU A 888 -40.37 -64.44 -10.91
N ILE A 889 -40.59 -64.07 -12.18
CA ILE A 889 -40.16 -64.91 -13.32
C ILE A 889 -38.68 -64.63 -13.61
N PRO A 890 -37.80 -65.66 -13.64
CA PRO A 890 -36.39 -65.47 -13.92
C PRO A 890 -36.15 -64.92 -15.32
N LEU A 891 -35.32 -63.89 -15.40
CA LEU A 891 -34.83 -63.36 -16.65
C LEU A 891 -33.53 -64.09 -17.00
N MET A 892 -33.54 -64.84 -18.09
CA MET A 892 -32.38 -65.59 -18.59
C MET A 892 -31.87 -64.91 -19.85
N THR A 893 -30.62 -64.46 -19.82
CA THR A 893 -30.02 -63.68 -20.90
C THR A 893 -28.71 -64.33 -21.30
N PHE A 894 -28.54 -64.65 -22.59
CA PHE A 894 -27.23 -65.05 -23.07
C PHE A 894 -26.30 -63.84 -23.06
N MET A 895 -25.07 -64.03 -22.64
CA MET A 895 -24.09 -62.97 -22.47
C MET A 895 -22.84 -63.28 -23.31
N ASP A 896 -22.35 -62.32 -24.08
CA ASP A 896 -21.01 -62.37 -24.68
C ASP A 896 -20.05 -61.63 -23.75
N GLN A 897 -19.12 -62.36 -23.11
CA GLN A 897 -18.17 -61.80 -22.15
C GLN A 897 -18.82 -60.88 -21.10
N GLY A 898 -20.01 -61.26 -20.62
CA GLY A 898 -20.79 -60.49 -19.64
C GLY A 898 -21.69 -59.39 -20.22
N VAL A 899 -21.89 -59.31 -21.54
CA VAL A 899 -22.81 -58.35 -22.18
C VAL A 899 -24.02 -59.07 -22.80
N PRO A 900 -25.27 -58.62 -22.57
CA PRO A 900 -26.45 -59.23 -23.18
C PRO A 900 -26.36 -59.40 -24.70
N TYR A 901 -26.39 -60.64 -25.14
CA TYR A 901 -26.34 -61.05 -26.53
C TYR A 901 -27.73 -60.96 -27.18
N THR A 902 -28.10 -59.74 -27.55
CA THR A 902 -29.46 -59.34 -27.95
C THR A 902 -30.04 -60.07 -29.16
N SER A 903 -29.19 -60.65 -30.01
CA SER A 903 -29.65 -61.47 -31.13
C SER A 903 -30.21 -62.82 -30.68
N LEU A 904 -30.12 -63.14 -29.39
CA LEU A 904 -30.86 -64.22 -28.75
C LEU A 904 -31.81 -63.63 -27.72
N THR A 905 -33.10 -63.71 -27.99
CA THR A 905 -34.12 -63.16 -27.08
C THR A 905 -34.94 -64.25 -26.44
N GLN A 906 -35.04 -64.23 -25.11
CA GLN A 906 -35.89 -65.13 -24.34
C GLN A 906 -37.38 -64.87 -24.65
N ASN A 907 -38.13 -65.95 -24.86
CA ASN A 907 -39.59 -65.95 -24.89
C ASN A 907 -40.14 -66.11 -23.47
N THR A 908 -40.34 -64.99 -22.79
CA THR A 908 -40.83 -64.93 -21.41
C THR A 908 -42.23 -65.52 -21.23
N THR A 909 -43.07 -65.54 -22.28
CA THR A 909 -44.42 -66.12 -22.22
C THR A 909 -44.43 -67.64 -22.10
N GLN A 910 -43.31 -68.29 -22.42
CA GLN A 910 -43.11 -69.74 -22.26
C GLN A 910 -42.08 -70.05 -21.15
N THR A 911 -41.68 -69.04 -20.37
CA THR A 911 -40.79 -69.22 -19.23
C THR A 911 -41.59 -69.53 -17.98
N ILE A 912 -41.28 -70.62 -17.30
CA ILE A 912 -42.05 -71.12 -16.15
C ILE A 912 -41.15 -71.61 -15.02
N TRP A 913 -41.59 -71.44 -13.78
CA TRP A 913 -41.11 -72.22 -12.64
C TRP A 913 -41.68 -73.63 -12.71
N LEU A 914 -40.83 -74.61 -12.45
CA LEU A 914 -41.22 -76.01 -12.32
C LEU A 914 -41.56 -76.35 -10.85
N ASP A 915 -40.90 -75.69 -9.89
CA ASP A 915 -41.10 -75.79 -8.43
C ASP A 915 -40.46 -74.59 -7.68
N GLU A 916 -40.39 -74.62 -6.34
CA GLU A 916 -39.77 -73.54 -5.50
C GLU A 916 -38.22 -73.43 -5.65
N PHE A 917 -37.61 -74.21 -6.57
CA PHE A 917 -36.16 -74.27 -6.81
C PHE A 917 -35.73 -74.29 -8.32
N THR A 918 -36.59 -74.45 -9.33
CA THR A 918 -36.17 -74.68 -10.75
C THR A 918 -37.00 -73.94 -11.82
N ALA A 919 -36.38 -73.43 -12.90
CA ALA A 919 -37.02 -72.68 -14.00
C ALA A 919 -36.56 -73.07 -15.44
N ARG A 920 -37.41 -72.84 -16.47
CA ARG A 920 -37.16 -73.13 -17.92
C ARG A 920 -37.44 -71.92 -18.82
N ALA A 921 -36.66 -71.73 -19.90
CA ALA A 921 -36.76 -70.64 -20.89
C ALA A 921 -36.59 -71.09 -22.37
N GLU A 922 -37.25 -70.40 -23.32
CA GLU A 922 -37.13 -70.57 -24.79
C GLU A 922 -36.46 -69.32 -25.41
N PHE A 923 -35.71 -69.43 -26.53
CA PHE A 923 -35.00 -68.33 -27.19
C PHE A 923 -35.23 -68.25 -28.71
N PHE A 924 -35.27 -67.02 -29.27
CA PHE A 924 -35.32 -66.73 -30.71
C PHE A 924 -34.00 -66.16 -31.24
N VAL A 925 -33.62 -66.51 -32.48
CA VAL A 925 -32.37 -66.06 -33.14
C VAL A 925 -32.65 -64.93 -34.15
N PHE A 926 -31.88 -63.84 -34.06
CA PHE A 926 -31.96 -62.69 -34.96
C PHE A 926 -30.62 -62.37 -35.61
N THR A 927 -30.64 -61.51 -36.63
CA THR A 927 -29.44 -61.02 -37.30
C THR A 927 -28.49 -60.38 -36.28
N ASN A 928 -27.20 -60.58 -36.47
CA ASN A 928 -26.15 -59.87 -35.74
C ASN A 928 -24.99 -59.58 -36.70
N THR A 929 -23.95 -58.91 -36.18
CA THR A 929 -22.71 -58.56 -36.85
C THR A 929 -21.52 -58.86 -35.95
N ASN A 930 -21.63 -59.87 -35.09
CA ASN A 930 -20.55 -60.30 -34.21
C ASN A 930 -19.55 -61.17 -34.97
N ASP A 931 -18.28 -61.12 -34.60
CA ASP A 931 -17.30 -62.13 -35.01
C ASP A 931 -17.46 -63.39 -34.14
N LEU A 932 -16.66 -64.44 -34.33
CA LEU A 932 -16.76 -65.71 -33.58
C LEU A 932 -16.58 -65.54 -32.06
N ILE A 933 -17.67 -65.73 -31.29
CA ILE A 933 -17.71 -65.52 -29.82
C ILE A 933 -18.39 -66.67 -29.06
N PRO A 934 -17.97 -66.99 -27.82
CA PRO A 934 -18.69 -67.84 -26.88
C PRO A 934 -19.69 -67.04 -26.03
N LEU A 935 -20.81 -67.66 -25.66
CA LEU A 935 -21.92 -67.07 -24.92
C LEU A 935 -22.17 -67.80 -23.59
N ASP A 936 -22.15 -67.05 -22.50
CA ASP A 936 -22.57 -67.45 -21.14
C ASP A 936 -24.08 -67.24 -20.97
N LEU A 937 -24.68 -67.74 -19.88
CA LEU A 937 -26.08 -67.52 -19.52
C LEU A 937 -26.15 -66.83 -18.15
N GLU A 938 -26.65 -65.61 -18.12
CA GLU A 938 -26.96 -64.89 -16.89
C GLU A 938 -28.42 -65.10 -16.50
N VAL A 939 -28.65 -65.34 -15.21
CA VAL A 939 -29.96 -65.52 -14.61
C VAL A 939 -30.16 -64.44 -13.57
N SER A 940 -31.13 -63.57 -13.83
CA SER A 940 -31.43 -62.41 -13.01
C SER A 940 -32.93 -62.32 -12.71
N ASN A 941 -33.33 -61.30 -11.94
CA ASN A 941 -34.71 -61.10 -11.49
C ASN A 941 -35.25 -62.26 -10.64
N VAL A 942 -34.41 -62.77 -9.75
CA VAL A 942 -34.74 -63.78 -8.73
C VAL A 942 -34.08 -63.41 -7.40
N THR A 943 -34.80 -63.62 -6.31
CA THR A 943 -34.29 -63.47 -4.93
C THR A 943 -34.81 -64.63 -4.10
N ASP A 944 -34.25 -64.82 -2.92
CA ASP A 944 -34.93 -65.59 -1.88
C ASP A 944 -36.18 -64.86 -1.36
N ASP A 945 -36.88 -65.43 -0.36
CA ASP A 945 -38.06 -64.84 0.25
C ASP A 945 -37.78 -63.67 1.22
N LYS A 946 -36.50 -63.29 1.39
CA LYS A 946 -35.98 -62.21 2.25
C LYS A 946 -35.22 -61.12 1.48
N SER A 947 -35.29 -61.21 0.16
CA SER A 947 -34.69 -60.28 -0.82
C SER A 947 -33.16 -60.31 -0.87
N ASN A 948 -32.52 -61.40 -0.44
CA ASN A 948 -31.11 -61.64 -0.72
C ASN A 948 -30.95 -62.04 -2.20
N LEU A 949 -29.84 -61.57 -2.78
CA LEU A 949 -29.56 -61.75 -4.19
C LEU A 949 -28.93 -63.10 -4.42
N LEU A 950 -29.18 -63.65 -5.60
CA LEU A 950 -28.46 -64.82 -6.08
C LEU A 950 -26.95 -64.52 -6.12
N ALA A 951 -26.17 -65.20 -5.28
CA ALA A 951 -24.73 -64.96 -5.09
C ALA A 951 -23.86 -65.33 -6.31
N ASP A 952 -24.35 -66.19 -7.21
CA ASP A 952 -23.72 -66.46 -8.51
C ASP A 952 -24.80 -66.62 -9.59
N SER A 953 -24.94 -65.60 -10.44
CA SER A 953 -25.97 -65.50 -11.47
C SER A 953 -25.56 -66.07 -12.83
N LEU A 954 -24.30 -66.51 -13.00
CA LEU A 954 -23.75 -66.83 -14.32
C LEU A 954 -23.47 -68.33 -14.50
N ALA A 955 -23.94 -68.89 -15.61
CA ALA A 955 -23.51 -70.20 -16.10
C ALA A 955 -22.68 -70.04 -17.39
N THR A 956 -21.41 -70.46 -17.37
CA THR A 956 -20.46 -70.13 -18.46
C THR A 956 -20.48 -71.11 -19.66
N ASN A 957 -20.12 -70.61 -20.86
CA ASN A 957 -19.88 -71.32 -22.12
C ASN A 957 -21.03 -72.21 -22.59
N VAL A 958 -22.22 -71.62 -22.70
CA VAL A 958 -23.45 -72.32 -23.02
C VAL A 958 -23.71 -72.39 -24.55
N LEU A 959 -23.20 -71.46 -25.39
CA LEU A 959 -23.40 -71.41 -26.88
C LEU A 959 -22.29 -70.61 -27.64
N TRP A 960 -22.13 -70.69 -28.98
CA TRP A 960 -21.22 -69.83 -29.81
C TRP A 960 -21.95 -69.06 -30.95
N SER A 961 -21.38 -67.97 -31.51
CA SER A 961 -21.95 -67.19 -32.65
C SER A 961 -20.91 -66.50 -33.55
N ASP A 962 -21.13 -66.35 -34.88
CA ASP A 962 -20.35 -65.54 -35.88
C ASP A 962 -21.21 -65.07 -37.09
N MET A 963 -21.37 -63.76 -37.28
CA MET A 963 -22.34 -63.15 -38.19
C MET A 963 -21.80 -61.94 -39.01
N LYS A 964 -20.53 -61.50 -38.87
CA LYS A 964 -20.01 -60.27 -39.51
C LYS A 964 -19.28 -60.52 -40.85
N SER A 965 -19.21 -59.49 -41.71
CA SER A 965 -18.35 -59.45 -42.90
C SER A 965 -17.03 -58.71 -42.62
N PRO A 966 -15.91 -59.08 -43.28
CA PRO A 966 -14.62 -58.41 -43.05
C PRO A 966 -14.58 -56.98 -43.61
N GLU A 967 -13.96 -56.07 -42.88
CA GLU A 967 -13.79 -54.65 -43.22
C GLU A 967 -12.30 -54.27 -43.18
N VAL A 968 -11.87 -53.28 -43.96
CA VAL A 968 -10.52 -52.71 -43.80
C VAL A 968 -10.52 -51.81 -42.56
N ILE A 969 -9.75 -52.18 -41.54
CA ILE A 969 -9.60 -51.40 -40.30
C ILE A 969 -8.51 -50.34 -40.41
N SER A 970 -7.39 -50.65 -41.06
CA SER A 970 -6.25 -49.73 -41.10
C SER A 970 -5.61 -49.67 -42.47
N ARG A 971 -5.12 -48.48 -42.82
CA ARG A 971 -4.20 -48.26 -43.93
C ARG A 971 -3.07 -47.38 -43.40
N VAL A 972 -1.87 -47.92 -43.32
CA VAL A 972 -0.72 -47.25 -42.72
C VAL A 972 0.35 -47.11 -43.77
N ALA A 973 0.57 -45.88 -44.21
CA ALA A 973 1.73 -45.58 -45.02
C ALA A 973 3.00 -45.65 -44.18
N ASN A 974 4.09 -46.15 -44.76
CA ASN A 974 5.39 -46.17 -44.09
C ASN A 974 5.97 -44.76 -43.88
N LYS A 975 5.45 -43.77 -44.60
CA LYS A 975 5.78 -42.35 -44.47
C LYS A 975 4.48 -41.53 -44.52
N PRO A 976 4.33 -40.50 -43.67
CA PRO A 976 3.07 -39.77 -43.54
C PRO A 976 2.83 -38.78 -44.68
N ILE A 977 3.91 -38.27 -45.29
CA ILE A 977 3.91 -37.35 -46.43
C ILE A 977 4.75 -38.00 -47.51
N ILE A 978 4.27 -37.94 -48.75
CA ILE A 978 5.04 -38.32 -49.92
C ILE A 978 5.92 -37.12 -50.27
N SER A 979 7.18 -37.13 -49.84
CA SER A 979 8.17 -36.07 -50.09
C SER A 979 9.40 -36.56 -50.84
N ASP A 980 10.39 -35.69 -51.05
CA ASP A 980 11.64 -36.04 -51.74
C ASP A 980 12.35 -37.25 -51.13
N SER A 981 12.14 -37.47 -49.82
CA SER A 981 12.73 -38.58 -49.09
C SER A 981 12.25 -39.97 -49.53
N VAL A 982 11.15 -40.07 -50.28
CA VAL A 982 10.54 -41.35 -50.69
C VAL A 982 10.49 -41.56 -52.20
N VAL A 983 11.18 -40.74 -53.00
CA VAL A 983 11.16 -40.96 -54.46
C VAL A 983 11.96 -42.21 -54.83
N GLY A 984 11.32 -43.13 -55.54
CA GLY A 984 11.79 -44.50 -55.74
C GLY A 984 10.66 -45.53 -55.76
N SER A 985 10.98 -46.77 -56.18
CA SER A 985 10.00 -47.83 -56.45
C SER A 985 9.49 -48.61 -55.23
N MET A 986 10.21 -48.51 -54.11
CA MET A 986 10.00 -49.33 -52.92
C MET A 986 10.07 -48.52 -51.62
N GLU A 987 10.31 -47.22 -51.74
CA GLU A 987 10.51 -46.32 -50.61
C GLU A 987 9.16 -45.85 -50.02
N TYR A 988 8.06 -46.01 -50.76
CA TYR A 988 6.70 -45.76 -50.28
C TYR A 988 5.80 -47.00 -50.39
N TYR A 989 5.15 -47.37 -49.30
CA TYR A 989 4.17 -48.47 -49.24
C TYR A 989 3.10 -48.23 -48.19
N VAL A 990 1.96 -48.93 -48.33
CA VAL A 990 0.82 -48.88 -47.42
C VAL A 990 0.48 -50.27 -46.94
N ASP A 991 0.46 -50.47 -45.62
CA ASP A 991 -0.04 -51.69 -44.98
C ASP A 991 -1.53 -51.56 -44.69
N VAL A 992 -2.32 -52.49 -45.23
CA VAL A 992 -3.77 -52.56 -45.10
C VAL A 992 -4.14 -53.72 -44.17
N THR A 993 -4.86 -53.45 -43.07
CA THR A 993 -5.27 -54.48 -42.10
C THR A 993 -6.78 -54.64 -42.08
N PHE A 994 -7.27 -55.87 -42.07
CA PHE A 994 -8.68 -56.24 -42.05
C PHE A 994 -9.21 -56.53 -40.64
N SER A 995 -10.53 -56.52 -40.48
CA SER A 995 -11.20 -56.63 -39.17
C SER A 995 -11.16 -57.99 -38.53
N GLU A 996 -10.94 -59.00 -39.35
CA GLU A 996 -10.95 -60.39 -38.94
C GLU A 996 -9.98 -61.18 -39.82
N ALA A 997 -9.79 -62.44 -39.47
CA ALA A 997 -8.89 -63.31 -40.21
C ALA A 997 -9.45 -63.57 -41.61
N MET A 998 -8.75 -63.04 -42.60
CA MET A 998 -9.07 -63.18 -44.02
C MET A 998 -8.67 -64.54 -44.57
N ASP A 999 -9.33 -64.97 -45.64
CA ASP A 999 -8.83 -65.98 -46.54
C ASP A 999 -7.66 -65.43 -47.37
N THR A 1000 -6.45 -65.70 -46.88
CA THR A 1000 -5.16 -65.27 -47.48
C THR A 1000 -4.93 -65.71 -48.94
N MET A 1001 -5.80 -66.54 -49.51
CA MET A 1001 -5.72 -66.94 -50.92
C MET A 1001 -6.34 -65.91 -51.88
N ILE A 1002 -7.05 -64.89 -51.38
CA ILE A 1002 -7.72 -63.85 -52.18
C ILE A 1002 -6.99 -62.50 -52.05
N VAL A 1003 -6.43 -61.96 -53.16
CA VAL A 1003 -5.59 -60.74 -53.15
C VAL A 1003 -6.42 -59.45 -53.37
N PRO A 1004 -6.32 -58.44 -52.49
CA PRO A 1004 -7.07 -57.18 -52.59
C PRO A 1004 -6.41 -56.15 -53.52
N PHE A 1005 -7.20 -55.20 -54.06
CA PHE A 1005 -6.73 -54.12 -54.95
C PHE A 1005 -6.58 -52.79 -54.19
N VAL A 1006 -5.49 -52.02 -54.39
CA VAL A 1006 -5.20 -50.75 -53.68
C VAL A 1006 -4.81 -49.62 -54.65
N SER A 1007 -5.33 -48.39 -54.50
CA SER A 1007 -4.99 -47.25 -55.38
C SER A 1007 -4.95 -45.89 -54.65
N LEU A 1008 -4.13 -44.94 -55.14
CA LEU A 1008 -4.01 -43.56 -54.61
C LEU A 1008 -4.46 -42.51 -55.64
N ASN A 1009 -5.29 -41.55 -55.22
CA ASN A 1009 -5.93 -40.59 -56.11
C ASN A 1009 -6.03 -39.20 -55.48
N ALA A 1010 -5.91 -38.12 -56.26
CA ALA A 1010 -6.06 -36.74 -55.80
C ALA A 1010 -6.89 -35.90 -56.78
N ALA A 1011 -7.25 -34.67 -56.37
CA ALA A 1011 -8.05 -33.74 -57.19
C ALA A 1011 -7.37 -33.36 -58.52
N VAL A 1012 -6.04 -33.27 -58.50
CA VAL A 1012 -5.18 -33.21 -59.70
C VAL A 1012 -4.58 -34.59 -59.92
N SER A 1013 -4.44 -35.01 -61.17
CA SER A 1013 -3.92 -36.36 -61.45
C SER A 1013 -2.46 -36.48 -61.00
N ILE A 1014 -2.23 -37.32 -59.99
CA ILE A 1014 -0.91 -37.72 -59.49
C ILE A 1014 -0.47 -39.08 -60.02
N ALA A 1015 -1.26 -39.70 -60.92
CA ALA A 1015 -1.02 -41.07 -61.38
C ALA A 1015 0.30 -41.24 -62.16
N SER A 1016 0.86 -40.15 -62.71
CA SER A 1016 2.21 -40.16 -63.30
C SER A 1016 3.32 -40.09 -62.27
N GLU A 1017 3.04 -39.55 -61.08
CA GLU A 1017 3.99 -39.31 -59.99
C GLU A 1017 3.98 -40.45 -58.97
N VAL A 1018 2.82 -41.04 -58.65
CA VAL A 1018 2.63 -42.15 -57.69
C VAL A 1018 1.91 -43.34 -58.35
N GLN A 1019 2.56 -44.51 -58.43
CA GLN A 1019 2.07 -45.68 -59.18
C GLN A 1019 2.05 -46.98 -58.34
N TYR A 1020 0.92 -47.72 -58.30
CA TYR A 1020 0.80 -48.98 -57.53
C TYR A 1020 1.56 -50.16 -58.16
N ASN A 1021 2.37 -50.83 -57.35
CA ASN A 1021 3.24 -51.94 -57.74
C ASN A 1021 2.71 -53.28 -57.21
N VAL A 1022 1.72 -53.83 -57.90
CA VAL A 1022 1.06 -55.11 -57.55
C VAL A 1022 2.05 -56.27 -57.36
N PRO A 1023 3.05 -56.51 -58.24
CA PRO A 1023 3.97 -57.65 -58.08
C PRO A 1023 4.86 -57.59 -56.84
N ALA A 1024 5.07 -56.40 -56.27
CA ALA A 1024 5.84 -56.23 -55.03
C ALA A 1024 4.97 -56.37 -53.76
N SER A 1025 3.64 -56.47 -53.92
CA SER A 1025 2.65 -56.42 -52.84
C SER A 1025 2.20 -57.83 -52.39
N ALA A 1026 1.95 -58.05 -51.09
CA ALA A 1026 1.62 -59.37 -50.52
C ALA A 1026 1.00 -59.31 -49.11
N TYR A 1027 0.31 -60.37 -48.68
CA TYR A 1027 -0.09 -60.57 -47.28
C TYR A 1027 1.12 -60.86 -46.40
N LEU A 1028 1.18 -60.19 -45.26
CA LEU A 1028 2.17 -60.43 -44.20
C LEU A 1028 1.67 -61.51 -43.22
N ASP A 1029 0.35 -61.54 -42.97
CA ASP A 1029 -0.37 -62.53 -42.17
C ASP A 1029 -1.86 -62.59 -42.60
N SER A 1030 -2.71 -63.30 -41.84
CA SER A 1030 -4.14 -63.44 -42.15
C SER A 1030 -4.96 -62.15 -41.98
N PHE A 1031 -4.37 -61.06 -41.51
CA PHE A 1031 -5.05 -59.78 -41.29
C PHE A 1031 -4.43 -58.64 -42.11
N THR A 1032 -3.14 -58.67 -42.43
CA THR A 1032 -2.44 -57.51 -43.03
C THR A 1032 -1.86 -57.77 -44.42
N TYR A 1033 -2.13 -56.84 -45.35
CA TYR A 1033 -1.67 -56.82 -46.74
C TYR A 1033 -0.84 -55.57 -47.05
N ARG A 1034 0.39 -55.73 -47.57
CA ARG A 1034 1.29 -54.61 -47.92
C ARG A 1034 1.22 -54.25 -49.40
N ALA A 1035 0.92 -52.99 -49.70
CA ALA A 1035 0.82 -52.40 -51.04
C ALA A 1035 1.96 -51.41 -51.34
N TYR A 1036 2.85 -51.70 -52.29
CA TYR A 1036 4.00 -50.84 -52.64
C TYR A 1036 3.68 -49.84 -53.76
N PHE A 1037 4.30 -48.64 -53.75
CA PHE A 1037 4.16 -47.62 -54.78
C PHE A 1037 5.52 -47.09 -55.28
N GLN A 1038 5.55 -46.68 -56.55
CA GLN A 1038 6.65 -45.92 -57.15
C GLN A 1038 6.35 -44.42 -57.09
N VAL A 1039 7.26 -43.63 -56.52
CA VAL A 1039 7.18 -42.16 -56.44
C VAL A 1039 8.27 -41.51 -57.33
N ILE A 1040 7.97 -40.37 -57.97
CA ILE A 1040 8.89 -39.59 -58.82
C ILE A 1040 8.84 -38.12 -58.34
N ASP A 1041 9.97 -37.42 -58.24
CA ASP A 1041 9.98 -35.98 -57.94
C ASP A 1041 9.60 -35.16 -59.18
N LEU A 1042 8.51 -34.39 -59.07
CA LEU A 1042 8.08 -33.41 -60.07
C LEU A 1042 7.92 -31.99 -59.51
N GLY A 1043 8.33 -31.73 -58.27
CA GLY A 1043 8.12 -30.44 -57.59
C GLY A 1043 6.65 -30.11 -57.33
N THR A 1044 5.84 -31.14 -57.02
CA THR A 1044 4.39 -31.03 -56.87
C THR A 1044 4.02 -30.92 -55.40
N GLU A 1045 3.13 -29.98 -55.08
CA GLU A 1045 2.52 -29.83 -53.76
C GLU A 1045 0.99 -29.99 -53.88
N VAL A 1046 0.47 -31.10 -53.38
CA VAL A 1046 -0.95 -31.48 -53.42
C VAL A 1046 -1.38 -32.07 -52.08
N ASP A 1047 -2.32 -31.40 -51.45
CA ASP A 1047 -3.05 -31.84 -50.28
C ASP A 1047 -4.55 -31.65 -50.56
N PRO A 1048 -5.42 -32.69 -50.49
CA PRO A 1048 -5.16 -34.06 -50.02
C PRO A 1048 -5.05 -35.15 -51.11
N VAL A 1049 -4.43 -36.28 -50.76
CA VAL A 1049 -4.39 -37.55 -51.54
C VAL A 1049 -5.21 -38.64 -50.84
N ASN A 1050 -6.05 -39.36 -51.58
CA ASN A 1050 -7.01 -40.36 -51.13
C ASN A 1050 -6.56 -41.81 -51.44
N ILE A 1051 -7.10 -42.83 -50.76
CA ILE A 1051 -6.83 -44.27 -50.98
C ILE A 1051 -8.11 -45.12 -51.11
N THR A 1052 -8.11 -46.15 -51.96
CA THR A 1052 -9.20 -47.13 -52.13
C THR A 1052 -8.69 -48.58 -52.01
N VAL A 1053 -9.43 -49.46 -51.31
CA VAL A 1053 -9.17 -50.92 -51.15
C VAL A 1053 -10.43 -51.78 -51.40
N ASP A 1054 -10.33 -52.88 -52.18
CA ASP A 1054 -11.48 -53.77 -52.47
C ASP A 1054 -11.12 -55.27 -52.77
N PHE A 1055 -12.13 -56.16 -52.74
CA PHE A 1055 -12.18 -57.57 -53.20
C PHE A 1055 -11.56 -58.74 -52.36
N GLY A 1056 -11.90 -58.93 -51.07
CA GLY A 1056 -11.46 -60.07 -50.19
C GLY A 1056 -12.59 -60.75 -49.39
N GLN A 1057 -12.29 -61.74 -48.51
CA GLN A 1057 -13.27 -62.63 -47.80
C GLN A 1057 -12.73 -63.27 -46.47
N ASP A 1058 -13.58 -63.70 -45.51
CA ASP A 1058 -13.25 -64.36 -44.20
C ASP A 1058 -13.42 -65.91 -44.12
N PHE A 1059 -13.25 -66.51 -42.91
CA PHE A 1059 -13.35 -67.97 -42.64
C PHE A 1059 -14.77 -68.50 -42.35
N ALA A 1060 -15.70 -67.70 -41.83
CA ALA A 1060 -17.11 -68.06 -41.66
C ALA A 1060 -17.89 -67.99 -42.99
N GLY A 1061 -17.25 -67.45 -44.03
CA GLY A 1061 -17.68 -67.42 -45.42
C GLY A 1061 -18.20 -66.06 -45.88
N ASN A 1062 -18.07 -65.00 -45.09
CA ASN A 1062 -18.60 -63.67 -45.39
C ASN A 1062 -17.60 -62.82 -46.21
N GLY A 1063 -18.09 -62.07 -47.22
CA GLY A 1063 -17.24 -61.27 -48.14
C GLY A 1063 -16.91 -59.86 -47.63
N GLN A 1064 -15.78 -59.28 -48.04
CA GLN A 1064 -15.32 -57.98 -47.54
C GLN A 1064 -16.10 -56.78 -48.09
N ILE A 1065 -16.14 -55.71 -47.30
CA ILE A 1065 -16.71 -54.42 -47.69
C ILE A 1065 -15.62 -53.54 -48.34
N GLN A 1066 -15.93 -52.89 -49.47
CA GLN A 1066 -15.04 -51.93 -50.15
C GLN A 1066 -14.76 -50.70 -49.26
N ASP A 1067 -13.50 -50.27 -49.20
CA ASP A 1067 -13.03 -49.13 -48.40
C ASP A 1067 -12.50 -48.00 -49.32
N ASP A 1068 -13.11 -46.82 -49.23
CA ASP A 1068 -12.73 -45.60 -49.94
C ASP A 1068 -12.46 -44.49 -48.92
N PHE A 1069 -11.23 -44.00 -48.84
CA PHE A 1069 -10.84 -43.00 -47.83
C PHE A 1069 -10.18 -41.79 -48.41
N GLN A 1070 -10.71 -40.66 -47.99
CA GLN A 1070 -10.25 -39.36 -48.41
C GLN A 1070 -9.14 -38.87 -47.48
N ASN A 1071 -8.24 -38.06 -47.98
CA ASN A 1071 -7.19 -37.39 -47.21
C ASN A 1071 -6.28 -38.36 -46.46
N PHE A 1072 -5.90 -39.43 -47.14
CA PHE A 1072 -4.97 -40.43 -46.67
C PHE A 1072 -3.58 -39.87 -46.39
N THR A 1073 -3.05 -39.06 -47.30
CA THR A 1073 -1.71 -38.48 -47.20
C THR A 1073 -1.65 -37.19 -48.00
N THR A 1074 -0.52 -36.50 -47.95
CA THR A 1074 -0.19 -35.36 -48.80
C THR A 1074 1.01 -35.68 -49.65
N LEU A 1075 1.10 -35.01 -50.80
CA LEU A 1075 2.25 -35.09 -51.69
C LEU A 1075 2.92 -33.72 -51.69
N ASP A 1076 4.16 -33.66 -51.24
CA ASP A 1076 4.96 -32.44 -51.25
C ASP A 1076 6.42 -32.77 -51.58
N THR A 1077 6.71 -32.73 -52.87
CA THR A 1077 8.06 -32.85 -53.44
C THR A 1077 8.66 -31.48 -53.79
N LYS A 1078 8.06 -30.37 -53.31
CA LYS A 1078 8.57 -29.02 -53.56
C LYS A 1078 9.55 -28.61 -52.47
N ASN A 1079 10.73 -28.12 -52.86
CA ASN A 1079 11.69 -27.56 -51.90
C ASN A 1079 11.34 -26.09 -51.53
N PRO A 1080 11.52 -25.67 -50.27
CA PRO A 1080 11.16 -24.33 -49.81
C PRO A 1080 12.16 -23.28 -50.31
N SER A 1081 11.68 -22.05 -50.46
CA SER A 1081 12.45 -20.92 -51.02
C SER A 1081 12.34 -19.66 -50.15
N VAL A 1082 13.41 -18.89 -50.07
CA VAL A 1082 13.43 -17.61 -49.33
C VAL A 1082 12.83 -16.51 -50.22
N ILE A 1083 11.73 -15.90 -49.77
CA ILE A 1083 11.08 -14.76 -50.45
C ILE A 1083 11.91 -13.48 -50.30
N SER A 1084 12.41 -13.21 -49.09
CA SER A 1084 13.07 -11.95 -48.76
C SER A 1084 14.24 -12.17 -47.81
N LEU A 1085 15.35 -11.46 -48.06
CA LEU A 1085 16.51 -11.41 -47.18
C LEU A 1085 16.93 -9.95 -47.03
N THR A 1086 16.92 -9.42 -45.82
CA THR A 1086 17.20 -7.99 -45.52
C THR A 1086 18.10 -7.86 -44.31
N ALA A 1087 18.94 -6.82 -44.26
CA ALA A 1087 19.79 -6.52 -43.12
C ALA A 1087 19.42 -5.18 -42.46
N ASN A 1088 19.78 -5.03 -41.18
CA ASN A 1088 19.64 -3.77 -40.44
C ASN A 1088 20.55 -2.65 -41.00
N ASP A 1089 21.70 -3.02 -41.55
CA ASP A 1089 22.64 -2.15 -42.25
C ASP A 1089 23.32 -2.91 -43.40
N TYR A 1090 23.77 -2.21 -44.44
CA TYR A 1090 24.41 -2.80 -45.63
C TYR A 1090 25.86 -2.33 -45.81
N ILE A 1091 26.36 -1.43 -44.96
CA ILE A 1091 27.75 -0.98 -44.92
C ILE A 1091 28.26 -1.13 -43.48
N LEU A 1092 29.27 -1.98 -43.27
CA LEU A 1092 29.89 -2.12 -41.96
C LEU A 1092 31.33 -1.59 -42.00
N ASP A 1093 31.64 -0.62 -41.16
CA ASP A 1093 32.91 0.13 -41.19
C ASP A 1093 33.52 0.36 -39.78
N ALA A 1094 32.82 -0.04 -38.72
CA ALA A 1094 33.21 0.19 -37.33
C ALA A 1094 33.40 -1.09 -36.51
N TRP A 1095 34.41 -1.07 -35.62
CA TRP A 1095 34.62 -2.14 -34.63
C TRP A 1095 33.47 -2.17 -33.60
N GLY A 1096 32.87 -3.34 -33.40
CA GLY A 1096 31.72 -3.56 -32.52
C GLY A 1096 30.35 -3.26 -33.16
N GLN A 1097 30.27 -3.07 -34.49
CA GLN A 1097 29.00 -2.82 -35.18
C GLN A 1097 28.21 -4.13 -35.36
N ASN A 1098 26.92 -4.11 -35.01
CA ASN A 1098 26.01 -5.25 -35.20
C ASN A 1098 25.48 -5.33 -36.63
N PHE A 1099 25.41 -6.54 -37.17
CA PHE A 1099 24.87 -6.86 -38.49
C PHE A 1099 23.80 -7.95 -38.35
N ASP A 1100 22.55 -7.54 -38.43
CA ASP A 1100 21.38 -8.38 -38.19
C ASP A 1100 20.69 -8.64 -39.51
N VAL A 1101 20.45 -9.92 -39.84
CA VAL A 1101 19.90 -10.36 -41.13
C VAL A 1101 18.62 -11.16 -40.92
N LEU A 1102 17.51 -10.67 -41.48
CA LEU A 1102 16.20 -11.30 -41.46
C LEU A 1102 15.89 -12.00 -42.79
N ALA A 1103 15.54 -13.29 -42.73
CA ALA A 1103 15.08 -14.12 -43.83
C ALA A 1103 13.59 -14.47 -43.69
N ILE A 1104 12.83 -14.37 -44.78
CA ILE A 1104 11.39 -14.73 -44.85
C ILE A 1104 11.20 -15.80 -45.93
N TYR A 1105 10.53 -16.91 -45.60
CA TYR A 1105 10.30 -18.09 -46.46
C TYR A 1105 8.91 -18.10 -47.11
N ASP A 1106 8.78 -18.80 -48.25
CA ASP A 1106 7.52 -18.91 -49.02
C ASP A 1106 6.50 -19.88 -48.45
N GLU A 1107 6.94 -20.69 -47.50
CA GLU A 1107 6.14 -21.68 -46.83
C GLU A 1107 6.61 -21.89 -45.38
N PRO A 1108 5.79 -22.53 -44.52
CA PRO A 1108 6.17 -22.84 -43.16
C PRO A 1108 7.39 -23.75 -43.08
N MET A 1109 8.36 -23.32 -42.29
CA MET A 1109 9.63 -23.99 -42.04
C MET A 1109 9.63 -24.67 -40.67
N ARG A 1110 10.49 -25.68 -40.54
CA ARG A 1110 10.81 -26.31 -39.27
C ARG A 1110 11.69 -25.42 -38.41
N THR A 1111 11.13 -24.97 -37.29
CA THR A 1111 11.82 -24.06 -36.37
C THR A 1111 12.91 -24.72 -35.53
N ASP A 1112 13.01 -26.06 -35.56
CA ASP A 1112 14.09 -26.83 -34.94
C ASP A 1112 15.33 -26.97 -35.82
N TYR A 1113 15.28 -26.51 -37.07
CA TYR A 1113 16.44 -26.36 -37.95
C TYR A 1113 16.83 -24.90 -38.04
N TYR A 1114 18.11 -24.60 -37.88
CA TYR A 1114 18.63 -23.23 -37.85
C TYR A 1114 19.35 -22.92 -39.16
N PRO A 1115 18.77 -22.05 -40.02
CA PRO A 1115 19.44 -21.62 -41.24
C PRO A 1115 20.83 -21.01 -40.96
N GLU A 1116 21.74 -21.22 -41.90
CA GLU A 1116 23.11 -20.73 -41.82
C GLU A 1116 23.41 -19.77 -42.96
N LEU A 1117 24.03 -18.64 -42.62
CA LEU A 1117 24.49 -17.63 -43.57
C LEU A 1117 25.99 -17.80 -43.77
N SER A 1118 26.42 -17.88 -45.02
CA SER A 1118 27.82 -17.93 -45.40
C SER A 1118 28.19 -16.73 -46.28
N PHE A 1119 29.41 -16.24 -46.13
CA PHE A 1119 29.91 -15.02 -46.76
C PHE A 1119 30.96 -15.36 -47.83
N SER A 1120 30.85 -14.76 -49.02
CA SER A 1120 31.83 -14.90 -50.10
C SER A 1120 32.22 -13.53 -50.68
N PRO A 1121 33.52 -13.17 -50.77
CA PRO A 1121 34.67 -13.94 -50.28
C PRO A 1121 34.63 -14.12 -48.76
N MET A 1122 35.43 -15.03 -48.20
CA MET A 1122 35.48 -15.22 -46.74
C MET A 1122 35.87 -13.90 -46.06
N VAL A 1123 35.09 -13.48 -45.05
CA VAL A 1123 35.34 -12.21 -44.33
C VAL A 1123 36.72 -12.27 -43.67
N PRO A 1124 37.68 -11.38 -44.04
CA PRO A 1124 39.06 -11.47 -43.57
C PRO A 1124 39.23 -10.99 -42.12
N ILE A 1125 38.19 -10.42 -41.54
CA ILE A 1125 38.10 -9.89 -40.18
C ILE A 1125 37.01 -10.68 -39.44
N PRO A 1126 37.15 -10.94 -38.12
CA PRO A 1126 36.14 -11.70 -37.41
C PRO A 1126 34.78 -10.98 -37.45
N LEU A 1127 33.80 -11.58 -38.13
CA LEU A 1127 32.38 -11.25 -38.09
C LEU A 1127 31.64 -12.49 -37.54
N PRO A 1128 31.84 -12.86 -36.25
CA PRO A 1128 31.18 -14.03 -35.68
C PRO A 1128 29.67 -13.85 -35.60
N LYS A 1129 28.94 -14.95 -35.78
CA LYS A 1129 27.53 -15.06 -35.42
C LYS A 1129 27.43 -15.01 -33.89
N VAL A 1130 26.73 -14.01 -33.36
CA VAL A 1130 26.53 -13.85 -31.91
C VAL A 1130 25.28 -14.57 -31.43
N ASP A 1131 24.20 -14.55 -32.23
CA ASP A 1131 22.95 -15.24 -31.93
C ASP A 1131 22.11 -15.49 -33.21
N SER A 1132 21.02 -16.24 -33.10
CA SER A 1132 19.98 -16.33 -34.12
C SER A 1132 18.70 -16.98 -33.58
N ALA A 1133 17.55 -16.55 -34.09
CA ALA A 1133 16.27 -17.10 -33.66
C ALA A 1133 15.22 -17.11 -34.77
N TRP A 1134 14.29 -18.06 -34.68
CA TRP A 1134 13.04 -18.00 -35.43
C TRP A 1134 12.09 -17.01 -34.74
N LEU A 1135 11.60 -16.04 -35.49
CA LEU A 1135 10.57 -15.11 -35.02
C LEU A 1135 9.17 -15.74 -35.14
N ASN A 1136 8.97 -16.58 -36.15
CA ASN A 1136 7.78 -17.41 -36.39
C ASN A 1136 8.13 -18.52 -37.40
N SER A 1137 7.17 -19.36 -37.82
CA SER A 1137 7.44 -20.48 -38.74
C SER A 1137 7.87 -20.08 -40.15
N THR A 1138 7.86 -18.81 -40.54
CA THR A 1138 8.30 -18.36 -41.87
C THR A 1138 9.39 -17.28 -41.81
N SER A 1139 9.83 -16.85 -40.62
CA SER A 1139 10.76 -15.72 -40.47
C SER A 1139 11.89 -16.05 -39.50
N TYR A 1140 13.14 -15.94 -39.96
CA TYR A 1140 14.36 -16.28 -39.20
C TYR A 1140 15.36 -15.13 -39.19
N GLU A 1141 15.89 -14.77 -38.03
CA GLU A 1141 16.84 -13.68 -37.85
C GLU A 1141 18.21 -14.19 -37.37
N LEU A 1142 19.29 -13.69 -37.97
CA LEU A 1142 20.67 -13.99 -37.62
C LEU A 1142 21.40 -12.72 -37.19
N TYR A 1143 22.12 -12.77 -36.07
CA TYR A 1143 22.84 -11.64 -35.51
C TYR A 1143 24.35 -11.88 -35.60
N TYR A 1144 25.09 -10.91 -36.14
CA TYR A 1144 26.55 -10.92 -36.27
C TYR A 1144 27.15 -9.63 -35.68
N GLU A 1145 28.42 -9.65 -35.28
CA GLU A 1145 29.12 -8.45 -34.78
C GLU A 1145 30.49 -8.29 -35.44
N LEU A 1146 30.81 -7.11 -35.97
CA LEU A 1146 32.07 -6.86 -36.66
C LEU A 1146 33.20 -6.55 -35.66
N LEU A 1147 34.14 -7.49 -35.47
CA LEU A 1147 35.22 -7.37 -34.47
C LEU A 1147 36.57 -6.97 -35.09
N GLY A 1148 36.56 -6.05 -36.06
CA GLY A 1148 37.77 -5.43 -36.62
C GLY A 1148 37.45 -4.33 -37.64
N VAL A 1149 38.42 -3.47 -37.95
CA VAL A 1149 38.22 -2.39 -38.93
C VAL A 1149 38.68 -2.85 -40.32
N PRO A 1150 37.85 -2.75 -41.37
CA PRO A 1150 38.23 -3.18 -42.72
C PRO A 1150 39.39 -2.33 -43.27
N ILE A 1151 40.26 -2.94 -44.08
CA ILE A 1151 41.47 -2.29 -44.63
C ILE A 1151 41.35 -1.90 -46.11
N GLN A 1152 40.32 -2.38 -46.81
CA GLN A 1152 39.95 -2.03 -48.18
C GLN A 1152 38.46 -2.33 -48.42
N THR A 1153 37.80 -1.60 -49.34
CA THR A 1153 36.36 -1.81 -49.59
C THR A 1153 36.18 -3.18 -50.19
N THR A 1154 35.41 -4.02 -49.51
CA THR A 1154 35.13 -5.39 -49.96
C THR A 1154 33.63 -5.63 -49.88
N ILE A 1155 33.03 -5.95 -51.01
CA ILE A 1155 31.62 -6.29 -51.13
C ILE A 1155 31.49 -7.81 -50.95
N PHE A 1156 30.49 -8.25 -50.18
CA PHE A 1156 30.24 -9.65 -49.86
C PHE A 1156 28.92 -10.13 -50.43
N ASP A 1157 28.98 -11.28 -51.09
CA ASP A 1157 27.82 -12.11 -51.40
C ASP A 1157 27.44 -12.90 -50.14
N VAL A 1158 26.14 -13.12 -49.94
CA VAL A 1158 25.64 -14.03 -48.89
C VAL A 1158 24.90 -15.20 -49.48
N THR A 1159 25.11 -16.37 -48.89
CA THR A 1159 24.38 -17.59 -49.21
C THR A 1159 23.70 -18.10 -47.95
N LEU A 1160 22.36 -18.15 -47.97
CA LEU A 1160 21.54 -18.72 -46.89
C LEU A 1160 21.17 -20.17 -47.24
N THR A 1161 21.41 -21.08 -46.31
CA THR A 1161 21.22 -22.54 -46.46
C THR A 1161 20.64 -23.16 -45.19
N ASN A 1162 20.35 -24.47 -45.23
CA ASN A 1162 20.01 -25.33 -44.09
C ASN A 1162 18.63 -25.15 -43.44
N GLY A 1163 17.75 -24.28 -43.96
CA GLY A 1163 16.32 -24.34 -43.64
C GLY A 1163 15.66 -25.59 -44.24
N VAL A 1164 14.71 -26.17 -43.51
CA VAL A 1164 13.95 -27.35 -43.93
C VAL A 1164 12.46 -27.04 -43.75
N ASP A 1165 11.63 -27.40 -44.72
CA ASP A 1165 10.16 -27.22 -44.59
C ASP A 1165 9.53 -28.28 -43.67
N MET A 1166 8.22 -28.19 -43.53
CA MET A 1166 7.43 -29.16 -42.76
C MET A 1166 7.38 -30.57 -43.38
N ALA A 1167 7.53 -30.71 -44.71
CA ALA A 1167 7.59 -31.99 -45.40
C ALA A 1167 8.98 -32.67 -45.32
N GLY A 1168 9.97 -31.95 -44.78
CA GLY A 1168 11.35 -32.39 -44.61
C GLY A 1168 12.23 -32.12 -45.82
N ASN A 1169 11.76 -31.35 -46.81
CA ASN A 1169 12.56 -30.98 -47.96
C ASN A 1169 13.52 -29.84 -47.58
N LEU A 1170 14.78 -29.97 -47.98
CA LEU A 1170 15.81 -28.97 -47.71
C LEU A 1170 15.59 -27.75 -48.61
N GLN A 1171 15.73 -26.55 -48.07
CA GLN A 1171 15.56 -25.32 -48.83
C GLN A 1171 16.48 -25.27 -50.05
N ASN A 1172 15.98 -24.62 -51.09
CA ASN A 1172 16.83 -24.13 -52.15
C ASN A 1172 17.78 -23.06 -51.58
N PRO A 1173 19.11 -23.19 -51.74
CA PRO A 1173 20.05 -22.17 -51.28
C PRO A 1173 19.75 -20.81 -51.92
N LEU A 1174 19.53 -19.77 -51.09
CA LEU A 1174 19.38 -18.42 -51.60
C LEU A 1174 20.76 -17.76 -51.66
N ASN A 1175 21.19 -17.38 -52.86
CA ASN A 1175 22.40 -16.60 -53.07
C ASN A 1175 22.02 -15.16 -53.38
N SER A 1176 22.50 -14.21 -52.58
CA SER A 1176 22.35 -12.78 -52.83
C SER A 1176 23.73 -12.16 -53.08
N SER A 1177 23.94 -11.72 -54.32
CA SER A 1177 25.20 -11.10 -54.72
C SER A 1177 25.28 -9.65 -54.27
N SER A 1178 26.46 -9.20 -53.85
CA SER A 1178 26.72 -7.85 -53.37
C SER A 1178 25.76 -7.41 -52.25
N PHE A 1179 25.52 -8.30 -51.29
CA PHE A 1179 24.49 -8.09 -50.27
C PHE A 1179 24.86 -6.97 -49.29
N PHE A 1180 26.08 -6.97 -48.76
CA PHE A 1180 26.59 -5.89 -47.91
C PHE A 1180 28.07 -5.64 -48.23
N GLN A 1181 28.63 -4.53 -47.77
CA GLN A 1181 30.05 -4.23 -47.94
C GLN A 1181 30.73 -3.93 -46.61
N LEU A 1182 31.95 -4.46 -46.45
CA LEU A 1182 32.88 -3.95 -45.45
C LEU A 1182 33.67 -2.83 -46.10
N ASP A 1183 33.41 -1.62 -45.65
CA ASP A 1183 34.21 -0.48 -46.06
C ASP A 1183 35.35 -0.29 -45.06
N PRO A 1184 36.60 -0.12 -45.52
CA PRO A 1184 37.58 0.51 -44.69
C PRO A 1184 36.97 1.85 -44.38
N LEU A 1185 37.34 2.45 -43.27
CA LEU A 1185 36.99 3.84 -43.09
C LEU A 1185 37.59 4.61 -44.29
N LEU A 1186 36.80 4.79 -45.36
CA LEU A 1186 36.99 5.71 -46.44
C LEU A 1186 36.97 6.97 -45.63
N GLY A 1187 38.15 7.55 -45.47
CA GLY A 1187 38.24 8.75 -44.72
C GLY A 1187 37.10 9.68 -45.16
N ILE A 1188 36.13 9.91 -44.27
CA ILE A 1188 36.18 11.23 -43.65
C ILE A 1188 37.47 11.21 -42.87
N GLU A 1189 38.51 11.48 -43.65
CA GLU A 1189 39.41 12.51 -43.34
C GLU A 1189 39.57 12.66 -41.82
N HIS A 1190 40.65 12.07 -41.32
CA HIS A 1190 41.84 12.90 -41.31
C HIS A 1190 41.62 14.12 -42.22
N LEU A 1191 41.19 15.26 -41.67
CA LEU A 1191 41.70 16.50 -42.21
C LEU A 1191 43.20 16.53 -41.88
N GLU A 1192 43.93 15.55 -42.43
CA GLU A 1192 45.18 15.74 -43.07
C GLU A 1192 44.80 16.17 -44.50
N ASN A 1193 44.99 17.43 -44.85
CA ASN A 1193 46.22 17.76 -45.54
C ASN A 1193 47.34 16.71 -45.33
N GLY A 1194 47.20 15.57 -46.02
CA GLY A 1194 47.89 14.25 -45.95
C GLY A 1194 49.20 14.06 -45.19
N GLN A 1195 49.36 14.59 -43.96
CA GLN A 1195 50.56 14.46 -43.17
C GLN A 1195 50.36 14.24 -41.65
N ALA A 1196 49.28 14.60 -40.95
CA ALA A 1196 49.18 14.57 -39.47
C ALA A 1196 48.09 13.68 -38.75
N ILE A 1197 48.46 12.70 -37.91
CA ILE A 1197 47.55 11.78 -37.18
C ILE A 1197 47.40 12.13 -35.70
N ILE A 1198 46.19 12.34 -35.16
CA ILE A 1198 45.97 12.66 -33.72
C ILE A 1198 45.54 11.45 -32.85
N TYR A 1199 46.06 11.35 -31.63
CA TYR A 1199 45.70 10.33 -30.62
C TYR A 1199 46.00 10.80 -29.17
N PRO A 1200 45.17 10.47 -28.16
CA PRO A 1200 43.86 9.80 -28.28
C PRO A 1200 42.76 10.75 -28.77
N THR A 1201 41.73 10.23 -29.42
CA THR A 1201 40.59 11.05 -29.88
C THR A 1201 39.48 11.18 -28.84
N VAL A 1202 39.61 10.47 -27.72
CA VAL A 1202 38.77 10.58 -26.53
C VAL A 1202 39.71 10.80 -25.34
N ILE A 1203 39.56 11.92 -24.64
CA ILE A 1203 40.54 12.40 -23.67
C ILE A 1203 39.87 12.82 -22.35
N GLY A 1204 40.52 12.57 -21.21
CA GLY A 1204 40.09 13.07 -19.91
C GLY A 1204 40.58 14.50 -19.62
N ASN A 1205 39.90 15.21 -18.73
CA ASN A 1205 40.28 16.58 -18.35
C ASN A 1205 41.72 16.61 -17.76
N GLY A 1206 42.62 17.40 -18.36
CA GLY A 1206 44.03 17.52 -17.98
C GLY A 1206 44.99 16.54 -18.67
N GLU A 1207 44.53 15.73 -19.61
CA GLU A 1207 45.41 14.88 -20.42
C GLU A 1207 45.92 15.62 -21.67
N SER A 1208 47.00 15.12 -22.30
CA SER A 1208 47.61 15.73 -23.50
C SER A 1208 47.38 14.89 -24.75
N LEU A 1209 47.18 15.57 -25.89
CA LEU A 1209 47.02 14.96 -27.20
C LEU A 1209 48.36 14.80 -27.89
N THR A 1210 48.50 13.77 -28.73
CA THR A 1210 49.68 13.56 -29.55
C THR A 1210 49.31 13.54 -31.02
N ILE A 1211 49.99 14.34 -31.84
CA ILE A 1211 49.92 14.31 -33.30
C ILE A 1211 51.19 13.68 -33.88
N LEU A 1212 51.06 12.76 -34.82
CA LEU A 1212 52.16 12.11 -35.54
C LEU A 1212 52.22 12.67 -36.95
N ASN A 1213 53.42 12.68 -37.55
CA ASN A 1213 53.66 12.99 -38.97
C ASN A 1213 53.41 14.44 -39.46
N LEU A 1214 53.02 15.41 -38.61
CA LEU A 1214 53.03 16.84 -38.97
C LEU A 1214 54.38 17.26 -39.62
N PRO A 1215 54.37 18.07 -40.70
CA PRO A 1215 55.59 18.44 -41.42
C PRO A 1215 56.66 19.02 -40.50
N GLU A 1216 57.92 18.60 -40.67
CA GLU A 1216 59.02 18.91 -39.73
C GLU A 1216 59.60 20.33 -39.88
N GLU A 1217 58.92 21.24 -40.58
CA GLU A 1217 59.47 22.57 -40.92
C GLU A 1217 59.38 23.59 -39.76
N GLN A 1218 58.64 23.28 -38.69
CA GLN A 1218 58.43 24.17 -37.53
C GLN A 1218 58.86 23.50 -36.22
N SER A 1219 58.90 24.25 -35.11
CA SER A 1219 59.22 23.72 -33.76
C SER A 1219 58.00 23.56 -32.85
N GLU A 1220 56.87 24.20 -33.19
CA GLU A 1220 55.57 24.15 -32.49
C GLU A 1220 54.42 24.42 -33.47
N TYR A 1221 53.21 23.95 -33.15
CA TYR A 1221 51.97 24.14 -33.94
C TYR A 1221 50.78 24.54 -33.05
N GLU A 1222 49.96 25.52 -33.47
CA GLU A 1222 48.76 25.96 -32.73
C GLU A 1222 47.43 25.57 -33.42
N PHE A 1223 46.43 25.22 -32.61
CA PHE A 1223 45.08 24.84 -33.03
C PHE A 1223 44.01 25.54 -32.19
N ASN A 1224 42.96 26.05 -32.84
CA ASN A 1224 41.73 26.50 -32.19
C ASN A 1224 40.85 25.31 -31.81
N ILE A 1225 40.33 25.26 -30.60
CA ILE A 1225 39.32 24.30 -30.17
C ILE A 1225 37.95 24.91 -30.36
N VAL A 1226 37.06 24.20 -31.05
CA VAL A 1226 35.76 24.68 -31.49
C VAL A 1226 34.69 23.72 -30.98
N ASN A 1227 33.63 24.22 -30.33
CA ASN A 1227 32.52 23.37 -29.90
C ASN A 1227 31.64 22.92 -31.08
N THR A 1228 30.66 22.05 -30.83
CA THR A 1228 29.75 21.53 -31.87
C THR A 1228 28.87 22.58 -32.52
N LEU A 1229 28.74 23.78 -31.94
CA LEU A 1229 28.03 24.93 -32.50
C LEU A 1229 28.93 25.80 -33.39
N GLY A 1230 30.21 25.44 -33.56
CA GLY A 1230 31.16 26.14 -34.43
C GLY A 1230 31.85 27.35 -33.77
N GLN A 1231 31.70 27.53 -32.45
CA GLN A 1231 32.33 28.62 -31.71
C GLN A 1231 33.70 28.19 -31.21
N VAL A 1232 34.73 29.04 -31.39
CA VAL A 1232 36.06 28.81 -30.81
C VAL A 1232 35.94 29.00 -29.30
N VAL A 1233 36.20 27.93 -28.55
CA VAL A 1233 36.10 27.88 -27.09
C VAL A 1233 37.45 27.92 -26.40
N ASP A 1234 38.53 27.48 -27.06
CA ASP A 1234 39.89 27.53 -26.51
C ASP A 1234 40.96 27.43 -27.62
N GLN A 1235 42.26 27.50 -27.28
CA GLN A 1235 43.40 27.27 -28.17
C GLN A 1235 44.44 26.35 -27.53
N ILE A 1236 45.11 25.53 -28.33
CA ILE A 1236 46.11 24.58 -27.85
C ILE A 1236 47.34 24.49 -28.74
N THR A 1237 48.52 24.38 -28.11
CA THR A 1237 49.82 24.33 -28.77
C THR A 1237 50.45 22.93 -28.64
N PHE A 1238 51.02 22.42 -29.73
CA PHE A 1238 51.75 21.16 -29.83
C PHE A 1238 53.25 21.38 -30.02
N TYR A 1239 54.07 20.64 -29.26
CA TYR A 1239 55.53 20.70 -29.30
C TYR A 1239 56.13 19.39 -29.80
N LYS A 1240 57.27 19.45 -30.50
CA LYS A 1240 57.90 18.25 -31.05
C LYS A 1240 58.59 17.41 -29.96
N ASP A 1241 58.23 16.13 -29.89
CA ASP A 1241 58.86 15.11 -29.04
C ASP A 1241 59.20 13.86 -29.87
N GLY A 1242 60.46 13.74 -30.26
CA GLY A 1242 60.94 12.68 -31.16
C GLY A 1242 60.28 12.76 -32.55
N SER A 1243 59.65 11.66 -32.98
CA SER A 1243 58.89 11.60 -34.24
C SER A 1243 57.42 11.99 -34.08
N LYS A 1244 57.06 12.60 -32.94
CA LYS A 1244 55.69 12.90 -32.51
C LYS A 1244 55.60 14.35 -32.05
N TRP A 1245 54.39 14.87 -31.93
CA TRP A 1245 54.07 16.21 -31.47
C TRP A 1245 53.08 16.12 -30.33
N VAL A 1246 53.34 16.68 -29.17
CA VAL A 1246 52.49 16.52 -27.98
C VAL A 1246 51.98 17.88 -27.53
N SER A 1247 50.68 17.96 -27.23
CA SER A 1247 50.04 19.19 -26.78
C SER A 1247 50.37 19.52 -25.34
N THR A 1248 50.07 20.76 -24.94
CA THR A 1248 49.82 21.03 -23.52
C THR A 1248 48.61 20.22 -23.02
N PRO A 1249 48.50 19.95 -21.71
CA PRO A 1249 47.28 19.39 -21.11
C PRO A 1249 46.04 20.19 -21.48
N MET A 1250 44.97 19.50 -21.86
CA MET A 1250 43.72 20.11 -22.31
C MET A 1250 42.71 20.15 -21.17
N ASN A 1251 42.20 21.33 -20.84
CA ASN A 1251 41.22 21.51 -19.77
C ASN A 1251 39.89 22.06 -20.30
N LEU A 1252 38.99 21.16 -20.71
CA LEU A 1252 37.69 21.51 -21.29
C LEU A 1252 36.57 20.77 -20.57
N ALA A 1253 35.37 21.33 -20.63
CA ALA A 1253 34.17 20.63 -20.16
C ALA A 1253 33.93 19.35 -20.98
N THR A 1254 33.26 18.37 -20.37
CA THR A 1254 32.87 17.13 -21.05
C THR A 1254 31.99 17.43 -22.27
N GLY A 1255 32.38 16.94 -23.44
CA GLY A 1255 31.69 17.24 -24.69
C GLY A 1255 32.49 16.94 -25.95
N MET A 1256 31.87 17.23 -27.10
CA MET A 1256 32.49 17.04 -28.41
C MET A 1256 33.09 18.34 -28.94
N TYR A 1257 34.33 18.27 -29.43
CA TYR A 1257 35.08 19.43 -29.91
C TYR A 1257 35.84 19.14 -31.22
N TYR A 1258 36.20 20.22 -31.91
CA TYR A 1258 37.01 20.20 -33.12
C TYR A 1258 38.26 21.07 -32.93
N LEU A 1259 39.44 20.53 -33.20
CA LEU A 1259 40.71 21.25 -33.25
C LEU A 1259 40.95 21.72 -34.68
N ASN A 1260 41.02 23.03 -34.91
CA ASN A 1260 41.19 23.63 -36.22
C ASN A 1260 42.46 24.47 -36.24
N SER A 1261 43.42 24.15 -37.11
CA SER A 1261 44.46 25.10 -37.51
C SER A 1261 44.21 25.58 -38.94
N GLU A 1262 45.00 26.53 -39.43
CA GLU A 1262 44.88 27.02 -40.81
C GLU A 1262 45.09 25.91 -41.86
N GLN A 1263 45.67 24.76 -41.49
CA GLN A 1263 46.10 23.72 -42.43
C GLN A 1263 45.42 22.36 -42.25
N VAL A 1264 44.95 22.03 -41.04
CA VAL A 1264 44.41 20.71 -40.68
C VAL A 1264 43.38 20.84 -39.55
N GLN A 1265 42.41 19.92 -39.51
CA GLN A 1265 41.36 19.89 -38.49
C GLN A 1265 41.17 18.48 -37.93
N PHE A 1266 40.93 18.37 -36.63
CA PHE A 1266 40.74 17.10 -35.95
C PHE A 1266 39.49 17.14 -35.06
N LYS A 1267 38.83 16.00 -34.87
CA LYS A 1267 37.67 15.88 -33.98
C LYS A 1267 38.09 15.11 -32.72
N ILE A 1268 37.72 15.63 -31.55
CA ILE A 1268 38.03 15.03 -30.25
C ILE A 1268 36.80 15.03 -29.33
N MET A 1269 36.76 14.09 -28.39
CA MET A 1269 35.77 14.02 -27.31
C MET A 1269 36.48 14.20 -25.98
N VAL A 1270 35.97 15.09 -25.13
CA VAL A 1270 36.44 15.24 -23.75
C VAL A 1270 35.44 14.55 -22.83
N LYS A 1271 35.92 13.68 -21.93
CA LYS A 1271 35.13 12.93 -20.97
C LYS A 1271 35.14 13.56 -19.60
#